data_AF-J7L2Z8-F1
#
_entry.id   AF-J7L2Z8-F1
#
_cell.length_a   1.000
_cell.length_b   1.000
_cell.length_c   1.000
_cell.angle_alpha   90.00
_cell.angle_beta   90.00
_cell.angle_gamma   90.00
#
_symmetry.space_group_name_H-M   'P 1'
#
loop_
_entity.id
_entity.type
_entity.pdbx_description
1 polymer ?
#
loop_
_entity_poly.entity_id
_entity_poly.type
_entity_poly.pdbx_seq_one_letter_code
_entity_poly.pdbx_strand_id
1 'polypeptide(L)'
;MRGYLARIGVDRTALVVLAVMALTFLLQTVEVAKAQVLLFGALTLVLYVTEWLVSQRVTVLTKVLSRIRAGLTVRMLARQALVLALYVSMDAVGTAAYWWTVGGITAFFVFTLAYDLVRHQILRRSKLPFRVRNIDLAGLGAPEVPERLRSLSMSRLLLADLPLVLGAVGFLAGGPAALAISGSVLSAGLALIATAAALPVLLSHLRGPSDEEAIAEVNRRLAEIAPEVVLYFTFAVGRQNAVYQANMWLEALERCDRRALVIFREHGNLRHLEPTSLPVVSVPRADDLAALDLSTVRVALYPGNTGKNIHLIQRAEIKHVFVGHGDSDKLPSSNRVSRIFDEIWVAGRGGRDRYERVRHAIDDRDVVEVGRPQLVAVKGHRPPEQRAVPTVIYAPTWEGVDDNNYLTSADTAGLELVERLLGGPEPVRVIYKPHPLLGKRSPRAAAAHRRVISLIEEADDRLGPVSPEATARLAELRGRIETFQREAAERHLTAEDLVGYRELLDQWHDLYWNSAGPLRHHVVTDSVPSLFSCFNESDVMVSDISSVVADFIASGKPYAIVDMQGEDDDEFRRLFPSAGAGYVGARAGGGPRAGGRPYGRATGGAQALPARAGQSGLPDQVQRGGERPVRACAAGLPARNDRRSDPRRPVPGPGAAVGDHGHRPSTGVRTSKGPCVRTGPSTFSGPDRTGRDPRGPRRTVSLLRRFHRRRRRAPPPLRRGSPNRLPSPTPPSLYVRFMDVRDLGKVGGEEITNRLFEAYDPSLRVVESSRMSVRTSPRGHDSLKARRHRKPGKPPMKSGRLLLDLGDRSRPPRLFRLP
;
A
#
# COMPACT_ATOMS: atom_id res chain seq x y z
N MET A 1 -6.62 -5.86 -32.15
CA MET A 1 -7.90 -5.86 -31.42
C MET A 1 -7.88 -6.68 -30.11
N ARG A 2 -7.98 -8.03 -30.16
CA ARG A 2 -8.23 -8.89 -28.97
C ARG A 2 -7.34 -8.59 -27.73
N GLY A 3 -6.02 -8.47 -27.91
CA GLY A 3 -5.08 -8.17 -26.81
C GLY A 3 -5.25 -6.79 -26.15
N TYR A 4 -5.88 -5.82 -26.82
CA TYR A 4 -6.24 -4.53 -26.21
C TYR A 4 -7.51 -4.65 -25.37
N LEU A 5 -8.53 -5.35 -25.88
CA LEU A 5 -9.79 -5.62 -25.19
C LEU A 5 -9.58 -6.41 -23.89
N ALA A 6 -8.72 -7.43 -23.93
CA ALA A 6 -8.31 -8.16 -22.73
C ALA A 6 -7.59 -7.27 -21.69
N ARG A 7 -6.69 -6.37 -22.14
CA ARG A 7 -5.97 -5.43 -21.24
C ARG A 7 -6.88 -4.40 -20.57
N ILE A 8 -8.05 -4.10 -21.14
CA ILE A 8 -9.05 -3.22 -20.51
C ILE A 8 -10.13 -4.00 -19.73
N GLY A 9 -10.05 -5.34 -19.66
CA GLY A 9 -10.99 -6.18 -18.89
C GLY A 9 -12.30 -6.50 -19.61
N VAL A 10 -12.33 -6.46 -20.94
CA VAL A 10 -13.50 -6.83 -21.76
C VAL A 10 -13.33 -8.27 -22.27
N ASP A 11 -14.16 -9.18 -21.78
CA ASP A 11 -14.16 -10.60 -22.11
C ASP A 11 -15.05 -10.94 -23.32
N ARG A 12 -15.16 -12.23 -23.68
CA ARG A 12 -16.04 -12.66 -24.79
C ARG A 12 -17.51 -12.35 -24.50
N THR A 13 -17.97 -12.50 -23.26
CA THR A 13 -19.35 -12.24 -22.85
C THR A 13 -19.72 -10.77 -23.00
N ALA A 14 -18.85 -9.86 -22.52
CA ALA A 14 -19.03 -8.43 -22.68
C ALA A 14 -19.05 -8.00 -24.16
N LEU A 15 -18.24 -8.62 -25.04
CA LEU A 15 -18.29 -8.36 -26.47
C LEU A 15 -19.62 -8.81 -27.11
N VAL A 16 -20.15 -9.96 -26.72
CA VAL A 16 -21.48 -10.42 -27.20
C VAL A 16 -22.58 -9.47 -26.73
N VAL A 17 -22.59 -9.05 -25.46
CA VAL A 17 -23.59 -8.11 -24.93
C VAL A 17 -23.53 -6.75 -25.63
N LEU A 18 -22.32 -6.23 -25.92
CA LEU A 18 -22.16 -5.02 -26.74
C LEU A 18 -22.67 -5.21 -28.18
N ALA A 19 -22.32 -6.32 -28.82
CA ALA A 19 -22.68 -6.59 -30.21
C ALA A 19 -24.19 -6.75 -30.38
N VAL A 20 -24.85 -7.48 -29.48
CA VAL A 20 -26.32 -7.59 -29.44
C VAL A 20 -26.94 -6.21 -29.28
N MET A 21 -26.58 -5.46 -28.23
CA MET A 21 -27.14 -4.12 -27.98
C MET A 21 -26.96 -3.16 -29.16
N ALA A 22 -25.78 -3.14 -29.79
CA ALA A 22 -25.52 -2.30 -30.97
C ALA A 22 -26.39 -2.73 -32.17
N LEU A 23 -26.50 -4.04 -32.42
CA LEU A 23 -27.37 -4.58 -33.46
C LEU A 23 -28.85 -4.27 -33.17
N THR A 24 -29.31 -4.33 -31.91
CA THR A 24 -30.69 -4.02 -31.55
C THR A 24 -31.04 -2.55 -31.80
N PHE A 25 -30.16 -1.60 -31.48
CA PHE A 25 -30.35 -0.18 -31.84
C PHE A 25 -30.40 0.05 -33.36
N LEU A 26 -29.55 -0.65 -34.14
CA LEU A 26 -29.56 -0.58 -35.60
C LEU A 26 -30.85 -1.14 -36.19
N LEU A 27 -31.30 -2.32 -35.72
CA LEU A 27 -32.55 -2.94 -36.14
C LEU A 27 -33.76 -2.06 -35.77
N GLN A 28 -33.81 -1.48 -34.57
CA GLN A 28 -34.87 -0.53 -34.22
C GLN A 28 -34.94 0.68 -35.16
N THR A 29 -33.80 1.17 -35.64
CA THR A 29 -33.76 2.27 -36.62
C THR A 29 -34.37 1.84 -37.97
N VAL A 30 -34.14 0.60 -38.38
CA VAL A 30 -34.76 0.00 -39.58
C VAL A 30 -36.26 -0.22 -39.38
N GLU A 31 -36.70 -0.69 -38.21
CA GLU A 31 -38.11 -0.95 -37.95
C GLU A 31 -38.93 0.33 -37.73
N VAL A 32 -38.32 1.44 -37.30
CA VAL A 32 -38.91 2.79 -37.43
C VAL A 32 -39.11 3.15 -38.91
N ALA A 33 -38.08 2.99 -39.75
CA ALA A 33 -38.18 3.31 -41.18
C ALA A 33 -39.20 2.44 -41.96
N LYS A 34 -39.59 1.28 -41.41
CA LYS A 34 -40.64 0.39 -41.94
C LYS A 34 -41.96 0.43 -41.16
N ALA A 35 -42.08 1.28 -40.13
CA ALA A 35 -43.24 1.34 -39.23
C ALA A 35 -43.63 0.01 -38.53
N GLN A 36 -42.68 -0.92 -38.30
CA GLN A 36 -42.96 -2.25 -37.70
C GLN A 36 -43.01 -2.22 -36.16
N VAL A 37 -44.09 -1.67 -35.61
CA VAL A 37 -44.28 -1.43 -34.16
C VAL A 37 -44.06 -2.66 -33.28
N LEU A 38 -44.60 -3.83 -33.64
CA LEU A 38 -44.48 -5.04 -32.82
C LEU A 38 -43.02 -5.56 -32.74
N LEU A 39 -42.30 -5.53 -33.86
CA LEU A 39 -40.89 -5.94 -33.89
C LEU A 39 -40.01 -4.92 -33.16
N PHE A 40 -40.29 -3.62 -33.31
CA PHE A 40 -39.68 -2.56 -32.51
C PHE A 40 -39.88 -2.77 -31.00
N GLY A 41 -41.08 -3.20 -30.59
CA GLY A 41 -41.41 -3.57 -29.21
C GLY A 41 -40.61 -4.79 -28.70
N ALA A 42 -40.51 -5.85 -29.49
CA ALA A 42 -39.69 -7.02 -29.14
C ALA A 42 -38.20 -6.65 -29.00
N LEU A 43 -37.66 -5.85 -29.93
CA LEU A 43 -36.29 -5.33 -29.88
C LEU A 43 -36.08 -4.41 -28.65
N THR A 44 -37.09 -3.63 -28.27
CA THR A 44 -37.06 -2.80 -27.04
C THR A 44 -36.82 -3.66 -25.80
N LEU A 45 -37.51 -4.79 -25.66
CA LEU A 45 -37.33 -5.68 -24.51
C LEU A 45 -35.92 -6.28 -24.46
N VAL A 46 -35.34 -6.64 -25.61
CA VAL A 46 -33.93 -7.08 -25.72
C VAL A 46 -32.96 -5.98 -25.26
N LEU A 47 -33.24 -4.71 -25.57
CA LEU A 47 -32.47 -3.57 -25.06
C LEU A 47 -32.55 -3.42 -23.54
N TYR A 48 -33.73 -3.55 -22.93
CA TYR A 48 -33.83 -3.50 -21.45
C TYR A 48 -33.15 -4.70 -20.76
N VAL A 49 -33.24 -5.91 -21.33
CA VAL A 49 -32.53 -7.09 -20.80
C VAL A 49 -31.01 -6.93 -20.91
N THR A 50 -30.50 -6.47 -22.05
CA THR A 50 -29.06 -6.22 -22.21
C THR A 50 -28.57 -5.08 -21.31
N GLU A 51 -29.32 -3.98 -21.17
CA GLU A 51 -29.01 -2.92 -20.20
C GLU A 51 -28.97 -3.42 -18.75
N TRP A 52 -29.94 -4.23 -18.34
CA TRP A 52 -29.95 -4.84 -17.02
C TRP A 52 -28.71 -5.73 -16.80
N LEU A 53 -28.35 -6.58 -17.77
CA LEU A 53 -27.14 -7.42 -17.70
C LEU A 53 -25.85 -6.58 -17.60
N VAL A 54 -25.74 -5.49 -18.37
CA VAL A 54 -24.62 -4.53 -18.26
C VAL A 54 -24.57 -3.91 -16.86
N SER A 55 -25.72 -3.55 -16.30
CA SER A 55 -25.83 -2.91 -14.97
C SER A 55 -25.45 -3.83 -13.81
N GLN A 56 -25.73 -5.14 -13.92
CA GLN A 56 -25.47 -6.11 -12.85
C GLN A 56 -24.06 -6.71 -12.91
N ARG A 57 -23.53 -7.00 -14.11
CA ARG A 57 -22.33 -7.86 -14.24
C ARG A 57 -21.02 -7.14 -14.60
N VAL A 58 -21.02 -5.92 -15.15
CA VAL A 58 -19.76 -5.38 -15.73
C VAL A 58 -19.50 -3.89 -15.44
N THR A 59 -18.87 -3.64 -14.29
CA THR A 59 -18.31 -2.32 -13.89
C THR A 59 -17.15 -1.84 -14.77
N VAL A 60 -16.64 -2.69 -15.67
CA VAL A 60 -15.71 -2.33 -16.75
C VAL A 60 -16.47 -1.78 -17.96
N LEU A 61 -17.56 -2.44 -18.37
CA LEU A 61 -18.25 -2.15 -19.63
C LEU A 61 -18.94 -0.79 -19.58
N THR A 62 -19.55 -0.45 -18.44
CA THR A 62 -20.09 0.88 -18.17
C THR A 62 -19.04 2.00 -18.29
N LYS A 63 -17.78 1.74 -17.92
CA LYS A 63 -16.64 2.69 -18.09
C LYS A 63 -16.13 2.74 -19.53
N VAL A 64 -16.21 1.66 -20.29
CA VAL A 64 -15.88 1.64 -21.72
C VAL A 64 -16.93 2.41 -22.51
N LEU A 65 -18.21 2.14 -22.26
CA LEU A 65 -19.37 2.81 -22.84
C LEU A 65 -19.35 4.32 -22.59
N SER A 66 -19.06 4.77 -21.35
CA SER A 66 -18.97 6.21 -21.07
C SER A 66 -17.79 6.89 -21.78
N ARG A 67 -16.65 6.21 -21.97
CA ARG A 67 -15.50 6.74 -22.74
C ARG A 67 -15.81 6.94 -24.22
N ILE A 68 -16.59 6.05 -24.83
CA ILE A 68 -17.03 6.18 -26.24
C ILE A 68 -18.31 7.03 -26.39
N ARG A 69 -18.67 7.83 -25.36
CA ARG A 69 -19.88 8.65 -25.28
C ARG A 69 -21.22 7.90 -25.28
N ALA A 70 -21.23 6.58 -25.46
CA ALA A 70 -22.41 5.71 -25.34
C ALA A 70 -22.82 5.44 -23.87
N GLY A 71 -22.76 6.47 -23.01
CA GLY A 71 -23.17 6.37 -21.60
C GLY A 71 -24.66 5.99 -21.46
N LEU A 72 -25.08 5.54 -20.27
CA LEU A 72 -26.45 5.08 -20.05
C LEU A 72 -27.50 6.16 -20.35
N THR A 73 -27.28 7.41 -19.93
CA THR A 73 -28.18 8.52 -20.27
C THR A 73 -28.33 8.70 -21.79
N VAL A 74 -27.25 8.53 -22.54
CA VAL A 74 -27.26 8.64 -24.02
C VAL A 74 -28.02 7.48 -24.66
N ARG A 75 -27.89 6.26 -24.14
CA ARG A 75 -28.62 5.07 -24.62
C ARG A 75 -30.12 5.13 -24.27
N MET A 76 -30.47 5.67 -23.11
CA MET A 76 -31.86 5.98 -22.74
C MET A 76 -32.45 7.04 -23.67
N LEU A 77 -31.76 8.17 -23.87
CA LEU A 77 -32.22 9.24 -24.77
C LEU A 77 -32.32 8.75 -26.23
N ALA A 78 -31.42 7.89 -26.69
CA ALA A 78 -31.51 7.28 -28.03
C ALA A 78 -32.74 6.37 -28.17
N ARG A 79 -33.05 5.54 -27.16
CA ARG A 79 -34.29 4.74 -27.11
C ARG A 79 -35.54 5.62 -27.13
N GLN A 80 -35.56 6.70 -26.36
CA GLN A 80 -36.68 7.64 -26.30
C GLN A 80 -36.85 8.44 -27.60
N ALA A 81 -35.74 8.84 -28.25
CA ALA A 81 -35.75 9.46 -29.57
C ALA A 81 -36.26 8.49 -30.66
N LEU A 82 -35.92 7.20 -30.58
CA LEU A 82 -36.45 6.16 -31.48
C LEU A 82 -37.96 5.96 -31.30
N VAL A 83 -38.50 6.06 -30.08
CA VAL A 83 -39.95 6.07 -29.83
C VAL A 83 -40.62 7.28 -30.47
N LEU A 84 -40.05 8.47 -30.32
CA LEU A 84 -40.58 9.68 -30.96
C LEU A 84 -40.48 9.63 -32.49
N ALA A 85 -39.45 8.99 -33.03
CA ALA A 85 -39.34 8.73 -34.47
C ALA A 85 -40.37 7.69 -34.94
N LEU A 86 -40.73 6.70 -34.11
CA LEU A 86 -41.82 5.76 -34.41
C LEU A 86 -43.19 6.44 -34.47
N TYR A 87 -43.43 7.46 -33.63
CA TYR A 87 -44.62 8.32 -33.76
C TYR A 87 -44.66 9.07 -35.11
N VAL A 88 -43.51 9.49 -35.64
CA VAL A 88 -43.42 10.14 -36.97
C VAL A 88 -43.67 9.14 -38.09
N SER A 89 -43.08 7.95 -38.05
CA SER A 89 -43.28 6.92 -39.09
C SER A 89 -44.70 6.33 -39.12
N MET A 90 -45.46 6.48 -38.03
CA MET A 90 -46.85 6.03 -37.88
C MET A 90 -47.88 7.15 -38.13
N ASP A 91 -47.44 8.34 -38.56
CA ASP A 91 -48.26 9.57 -38.70
C ASP A 91 -49.12 9.91 -37.45
N ALA A 92 -48.60 9.56 -36.28
CA ALA A 92 -49.30 9.66 -34.99
C ALA A 92 -48.91 10.91 -34.18
N VAL A 93 -48.21 11.86 -34.82
CA VAL A 93 -47.75 13.13 -34.23
C VAL A 93 -48.95 14.03 -33.92
N GLY A 94 -48.84 14.87 -32.89
CA GLY A 94 -49.92 15.79 -32.49
C GLY A 94 -51.07 15.14 -31.73
N THR A 95 -51.19 13.80 -31.74
CA THR A 95 -52.15 13.05 -30.90
C THR A 95 -51.93 13.31 -29.40
N ALA A 96 -52.96 13.10 -28.59
CA ALA A 96 -52.81 13.16 -27.13
C ALA A 96 -51.73 12.18 -26.62
N ALA A 97 -51.66 10.97 -27.19
CA ALA A 97 -50.64 9.98 -26.86
C ALA A 97 -49.21 10.48 -27.16
N TYR A 98 -49.00 11.16 -28.28
CA TYR A 98 -47.72 11.80 -28.62
C TYR A 98 -47.33 12.86 -27.57
N TRP A 99 -48.22 13.82 -27.28
CA TRP A 99 -47.91 14.90 -26.34
C TRP A 99 -47.66 14.42 -24.91
N TRP A 100 -48.43 13.43 -24.44
CA TRP A 100 -48.17 12.80 -23.13
C TRP A 100 -46.86 12.01 -23.10
N THR A 101 -46.45 11.39 -24.22
CA THR A 101 -45.14 10.72 -24.32
C THR A 101 -43.99 11.73 -24.30
N VAL A 102 -44.09 12.85 -25.05
CA VAL A 102 -43.09 13.94 -25.02
C VAL A 102 -43.00 14.54 -23.62
N GLY A 103 -44.12 14.91 -23.00
CA GLY A 103 -44.16 15.43 -21.64
C GLY A 103 -43.63 14.45 -20.60
N GLY A 104 -43.94 13.15 -20.76
CA GLY A 104 -43.41 12.06 -19.95
C GLY A 104 -41.89 11.92 -20.04
N ILE A 105 -41.32 11.98 -21.26
CA ILE A 105 -39.87 11.96 -21.48
C ILE A 105 -39.21 13.16 -20.79
N THR A 106 -39.74 14.37 -20.98
CA THR A 106 -39.21 15.59 -20.36
C THR A 106 -39.29 15.52 -18.82
N ALA A 107 -40.44 15.16 -18.27
CA ALA A 107 -40.62 15.04 -16.81
C ALA A 107 -39.72 13.96 -16.21
N PHE A 108 -39.62 12.78 -16.84
CA PHE A 108 -38.73 11.71 -16.42
C PHE A 108 -37.25 12.14 -16.42
N PHE A 109 -36.81 12.83 -17.48
CA PHE A 109 -35.44 13.35 -17.53
C PHE A 109 -35.17 14.40 -16.44
N VAL A 110 -36.10 15.32 -16.19
CA VAL A 110 -35.97 16.34 -15.13
C VAL A 110 -35.94 15.70 -13.74
N PHE A 111 -36.83 14.76 -13.44
CA PHE A 111 -36.87 14.09 -12.13
C PHE A 111 -35.66 13.16 -11.92
N THR A 112 -35.21 12.43 -12.93
CA THR A 112 -34.00 11.59 -12.80
C THR A 112 -32.73 12.44 -12.63
N LEU A 113 -32.64 13.61 -13.27
CA LEU A 113 -31.57 14.59 -13.04
C LEU A 113 -31.63 15.19 -11.61
N ALA A 114 -32.82 15.53 -11.13
CA ALA A 114 -33.03 16.01 -9.76
C ALA A 114 -32.64 14.95 -8.71
N TYR A 115 -33.02 13.69 -8.92
CA TYR A 115 -32.59 12.58 -8.08
C TYR A 115 -31.08 12.40 -8.05
N ASP A 116 -30.37 12.46 -9.19
CA ASP A 116 -28.90 12.35 -9.19
C ASP A 116 -28.25 13.50 -8.43
N LEU A 117 -28.74 14.73 -8.59
CA LEU A 117 -28.24 15.88 -7.83
C LEU A 117 -28.45 15.71 -6.32
N VAL A 118 -29.66 15.32 -5.90
CA VAL A 118 -30.00 15.05 -4.48
C VAL A 118 -29.13 13.93 -3.92
N ARG A 119 -29.04 12.80 -4.63
CA ARG A 119 -28.23 11.63 -4.25
C ARG A 119 -26.74 11.94 -4.23
N HIS A 120 -26.24 12.77 -5.15
CA HIS A 120 -24.85 13.22 -5.16
C HIS A 120 -24.55 14.09 -3.93
N GLN A 121 -25.43 15.02 -3.57
CA GLN A 121 -25.22 15.86 -2.38
C GLN A 121 -25.30 15.04 -1.07
N ILE A 122 -26.17 14.03 -0.99
CA ILE A 122 -26.19 13.07 0.12
C ILE A 122 -24.86 12.31 0.19
N LEU A 123 -24.46 11.63 -0.90
CA LEU A 123 -23.20 10.86 -0.97
C LEU A 123 -21.92 11.72 -0.95
N ARG A 124 -22.04 13.04 -0.97
CA ARG A 124 -20.97 14.00 -0.72
C ARG A 124 -20.89 14.37 0.77
N ARG A 125 -22.02 14.68 1.41
CA ARG A 125 -22.09 15.03 2.84
C ARG A 125 -21.97 13.82 3.77
N SER A 126 -22.34 12.62 3.34
CA SER A 126 -22.19 11.37 4.11
C SER A 126 -20.74 10.87 4.21
N LYS A 127 -19.75 11.75 4.05
CA LYS A 127 -18.32 11.44 4.04
C LYS A 127 -17.63 12.38 5.02
N LEU A 128 -17.36 11.85 6.21
CA LEU A 128 -16.51 12.51 7.19
C LEU A 128 -15.10 12.76 6.61
N PRO A 129 -14.38 13.78 7.08
CA PRO A 129 -13.01 14.07 6.62
C PRO A 129 -12.06 12.90 6.88
N PHE A 130 -12.29 12.17 7.98
CA PHE A 130 -11.55 10.97 8.40
C PHE A 130 -12.38 9.68 8.26
N ARG A 131 -11.74 8.55 8.59
CA ARG A 131 -12.37 7.29 8.99
C ARG A 131 -11.71 6.76 10.24
N VAL A 132 -12.44 6.05 11.10
CA VAL A 132 -11.89 5.41 12.29
C VAL A 132 -12.06 3.90 12.29
N ARG A 133 -11.32 3.22 13.17
CA ARG A 133 -11.55 1.84 13.65
C ARG A 133 -11.22 1.82 15.13
N ASN A 134 -11.95 1.02 15.92
CA ASN A 134 -11.82 0.95 17.38
C ASN A 134 -12.01 2.29 18.12
N ILE A 135 -12.76 3.24 17.55
CA ILE A 135 -13.16 4.51 18.19
C ILE A 135 -14.67 4.68 17.99
N ASP A 136 -15.41 4.87 19.08
CA ASP A 136 -16.85 5.10 19.05
C ASP A 136 -17.18 6.56 18.65
N LEU A 137 -18.00 6.71 17.61
CA LEU A 137 -18.50 8.00 17.11
C LEU A 137 -20.03 8.10 17.18
N ALA A 138 -20.72 7.27 17.97
CA ALA A 138 -22.17 7.36 18.17
C ALA A 138 -22.62 8.76 18.65
N GLY A 139 -21.76 9.43 19.44
CA GLY A 139 -21.97 10.81 19.90
C GLY A 139 -22.02 11.86 18.77
N LEU A 140 -21.54 11.54 17.56
CA LEU A 140 -21.55 12.45 16.41
C LEU A 140 -22.95 12.63 15.80
N GLY A 141 -23.89 11.69 16.03
CA GLY A 141 -25.24 11.75 15.47
C GLY A 141 -25.32 11.77 13.94
N ALA A 142 -24.25 11.36 13.24
CA ALA A 142 -24.14 11.46 11.79
C ALA A 142 -25.25 10.66 11.08
N PRO A 143 -26.09 11.28 10.23
CA PRO A 143 -27.18 10.58 9.56
C PRO A 143 -26.69 9.46 8.63
N GLU A 144 -27.27 8.26 8.75
CA GLU A 144 -27.01 7.18 7.81
C GLU A 144 -27.64 7.42 6.43
N VAL A 145 -26.96 6.93 5.38
CA VAL A 145 -27.54 6.80 4.04
C VAL A 145 -28.36 5.52 3.99
N PRO A 146 -29.69 5.55 3.77
CA PRO A 146 -30.51 4.34 3.77
C PRO A 146 -30.14 3.37 2.65
N GLU A 147 -30.18 2.05 2.90
CA GLU A 147 -29.77 1.04 1.92
C GLU A 147 -30.54 1.12 0.59
N ARG A 148 -31.83 1.52 0.62
CA ARG A 148 -32.61 1.79 -0.61
C ARG A 148 -31.96 2.86 -1.49
N LEU A 149 -31.33 3.88 -0.92
CA LEU A 149 -30.65 4.96 -1.66
C LEU A 149 -29.23 4.56 -2.11
N ARG A 150 -28.55 3.71 -1.33
CA ARG A 150 -27.27 3.08 -1.73
C ARG A 150 -27.49 2.21 -2.97
N SER A 151 -28.44 1.28 -2.89
CA SER A 151 -28.77 0.27 -3.90
C SER A 151 -29.58 0.77 -5.11
N LEU A 152 -30.37 1.85 -4.99
CA LEU A 152 -30.99 2.53 -6.13
C LEU A 152 -29.99 3.49 -6.80
N SER A 153 -29.09 2.90 -7.58
CA SER A 153 -28.19 3.63 -8.47
C SER A 153 -28.96 4.30 -9.62
N MET A 154 -28.37 5.36 -10.21
CA MET A 154 -28.84 5.91 -11.49
C MET A 154 -28.96 4.84 -12.58
N SER A 155 -28.11 3.80 -12.55
CA SER A 155 -28.19 2.69 -13.50
C SER A 155 -29.42 1.79 -13.38
N ARG A 156 -30.14 1.87 -12.25
CA ARG A 156 -31.43 1.20 -12.04
C ARG A 156 -32.60 2.17 -12.28
N LEU A 157 -32.46 3.43 -11.84
CA LEU A 157 -33.52 4.43 -12.05
C LEU A 157 -33.75 4.77 -13.53
N LEU A 158 -32.70 4.84 -14.36
CA LEU A 158 -32.80 5.09 -15.81
C LEU A 158 -33.32 3.88 -16.63
N LEU A 159 -33.86 2.85 -15.97
CA LEU A 159 -34.64 1.76 -16.58
C LEU A 159 -36.15 1.91 -16.27
N ALA A 160 -36.54 2.87 -15.43
CA ALA A 160 -37.93 3.14 -15.09
C ALA A 160 -38.68 3.93 -16.18
N ASP A 161 -38.08 4.15 -17.36
CA ASP A 161 -38.76 4.59 -18.58
C ASP A 161 -39.42 3.43 -19.35
N LEU A 162 -39.23 2.18 -18.91
CA LEU A 162 -39.86 0.99 -19.51
C LEU A 162 -41.39 1.14 -19.65
N PRO A 163 -42.17 1.60 -18.64
CA PRO A 163 -43.61 1.79 -18.80
C PRO A 163 -43.97 2.83 -19.88
N LEU A 164 -43.22 3.93 -19.99
CA LEU A 164 -43.42 4.96 -21.00
C LEU A 164 -43.22 4.39 -22.40
N VAL A 165 -42.12 3.66 -22.60
CA VAL A 165 -41.80 3.06 -23.90
C VAL A 165 -42.83 1.97 -24.27
N LEU A 166 -43.22 1.11 -23.33
CA LEU A 166 -44.25 0.09 -23.59
C LEU A 166 -45.63 0.69 -23.82
N GLY A 167 -46.00 1.76 -23.11
CA GLY A 167 -47.25 2.48 -23.30
C GLY A 167 -47.35 3.13 -24.69
N ALA A 168 -46.27 3.77 -25.14
CA ALA A 168 -46.15 4.33 -26.48
C ALA A 168 -46.26 3.25 -27.57
N VAL A 169 -45.49 2.15 -27.45
CA VAL A 169 -45.55 1.01 -28.38
C VAL A 169 -46.94 0.36 -28.38
N GLY A 170 -47.58 0.22 -27.23
CA GLY A 170 -48.93 -0.35 -27.11
C GLY A 170 -50.02 0.52 -27.76
N PHE A 171 -49.90 1.85 -27.69
CA PHE A 171 -50.75 2.77 -28.46
C PHE A 171 -50.49 2.63 -29.97
N LEU A 172 -49.23 2.69 -30.41
CA LEU A 172 -48.86 2.62 -31.82
C LEU A 172 -49.19 1.25 -32.46
N ALA A 173 -49.36 0.19 -31.65
CA ALA A 173 -49.84 -1.12 -32.10
C ALA A 173 -51.37 -1.20 -32.26
N GLY A 174 -52.09 -0.07 -32.20
CA GLY A 174 -53.56 0.00 -32.30
C GLY A 174 -54.30 0.02 -30.96
N GLY A 175 -53.59 0.09 -29.83
CA GLY A 175 -54.20 0.21 -28.50
C GLY A 175 -54.69 1.63 -28.17
N PRO A 176 -55.51 1.80 -27.12
CA PRO A 176 -56.04 3.11 -26.74
C PRO A 176 -54.94 4.05 -26.21
N ALA A 177 -55.11 5.35 -26.43
CA ALA A 177 -54.18 6.40 -25.99
C ALA A 177 -53.88 6.37 -24.48
N ALA A 178 -54.80 5.82 -23.67
CA ALA A 178 -54.61 5.56 -22.24
C ALA A 178 -53.33 4.74 -21.93
N LEU A 179 -52.85 3.89 -22.83
CA LEU A 179 -51.60 3.14 -22.65
C LEU A 179 -50.37 4.06 -22.62
N ALA A 180 -50.24 4.96 -23.60
CA ALA A 180 -49.16 5.94 -23.66
C ALA A 180 -49.21 6.94 -22.49
N ILE A 181 -50.42 7.39 -22.13
CA ILE A 181 -50.64 8.29 -21.00
C ILE A 181 -50.23 7.62 -19.68
N SER A 182 -50.77 6.43 -19.38
CA SER A 182 -50.48 5.72 -18.11
C SER A 182 -49.01 5.29 -18.00
N GLY A 183 -48.39 4.83 -19.08
CA GLY A 183 -46.96 4.53 -19.13
C GLY A 183 -46.08 5.75 -18.85
N SER A 184 -46.43 6.90 -19.44
CA SER A 184 -45.73 8.17 -19.25
C SER A 184 -45.85 8.69 -17.82
N VAL A 185 -47.08 8.69 -17.28
CA VAL A 185 -47.38 9.09 -15.89
C VAL A 185 -46.69 8.15 -14.89
N LEU A 186 -46.70 6.84 -15.12
CA LEU A 186 -46.05 5.87 -14.23
C LEU A 186 -44.52 6.06 -14.21
N SER A 187 -43.89 6.23 -15.37
CA SER A 187 -42.44 6.44 -15.46
C SER A 187 -42.00 7.73 -14.76
N ALA A 188 -42.64 8.86 -15.10
CA ALA A 188 -42.36 10.14 -14.47
C ALA A 188 -42.68 10.12 -12.96
N GLY A 189 -43.78 9.48 -12.57
CA GLY A 189 -44.18 9.28 -11.17
C GLY A 189 -43.16 8.48 -10.35
N LEU A 190 -42.61 7.39 -10.90
CA LEU A 190 -41.56 6.61 -10.24
C LEU A 190 -40.29 7.44 -10.01
N ALA A 191 -39.87 8.25 -10.99
CA ALA A 191 -38.73 9.16 -10.84
C ALA A 191 -38.99 10.29 -9.84
N LEU A 192 -40.21 10.86 -9.83
CA LEU A 192 -40.63 11.86 -8.86
C LEU A 192 -40.66 11.29 -7.43
N ILE A 193 -41.24 10.10 -7.24
CA ILE A 193 -41.30 9.41 -5.94
C ILE A 193 -39.89 9.09 -5.43
N ALA A 194 -38.98 8.62 -6.29
CA ALA A 194 -37.59 8.40 -5.92
C ALA A 194 -36.89 9.70 -5.48
N THR A 195 -37.15 10.81 -6.17
CA THR A 195 -36.63 12.15 -5.83
C THR A 195 -37.18 12.64 -4.49
N ALA A 196 -38.50 12.57 -4.30
CA ALA A 196 -39.19 13.00 -3.09
C ALA A 196 -38.77 12.16 -1.87
N ALA A 197 -38.62 10.84 -2.02
CA ALA A 197 -38.15 9.96 -0.95
C ALA A 197 -36.69 10.21 -0.55
N ALA A 198 -35.85 10.73 -1.46
CA ALA A 198 -34.47 11.11 -1.15
C ALA A 198 -34.37 12.50 -0.49
N LEU A 199 -35.37 13.37 -0.64
CA LEU A 199 -35.31 14.74 -0.13
C LEU A 199 -35.22 14.84 1.41
N PRO A 200 -36.00 14.07 2.22
CA PRO A 200 -35.81 14.02 3.68
C PRO A 200 -34.40 13.57 4.10
N VAL A 201 -33.77 12.66 3.33
CA VAL A 201 -32.40 12.20 3.59
C VAL A 201 -31.39 13.30 3.27
N LEU A 202 -31.61 14.10 2.22
CA LEU A 202 -30.80 15.29 1.97
C LEU A 202 -30.99 16.34 3.07
N LEU A 203 -32.21 16.52 3.58
CA LEU A 203 -32.49 17.46 4.67
C LEU A 203 -31.87 17.02 6.00
N SER A 204 -31.80 15.71 6.30
CA SER A 204 -31.04 15.23 7.47
C SER A 204 -29.54 15.45 7.28
N HIS A 205 -28.98 15.14 6.12
CA HIS A 205 -27.56 15.39 5.82
C HIS A 205 -27.20 16.87 5.68
N LEU A 206 -28.16 17.77 5.45
CA LEU A 206 -28.00 19.23 5.50
C LEU A 206 -28.00 19.80 6.93
N ARG A 207 -28.57 19.05 7.88
CA ARG A 207 -28.59 19.34 9.33
C ARG A 207 -27.64 18.45 10.12
N GLY A 208 -26.87 17.61 9.42
CA GLY A 208 -25.85 16.76 10.01
C GLY A 208 -24.60 17.56 10.39
N PRO A 209 -23.70 16.96 11.18
CA PRO A 209 -22.50 17.63 11.67
C PRO A 209 -21.59 18.08 10.53
N SER A 210 -20.97 19.24 10.73
CA SER A 210 -19.91 19.77 9.89
C SER A 210 -18.60 18.98 10.03
N ASP A 211 -17.65 19.23 9.13
CA ASP A 211 -16.30 18.67 9.22
C ASP A 211 -15.59 19.09 10.53
N GLU A 212 -15.91 20.27 11.06
CA GLU A 212 -15.37 20.80 12.32
C GLU A 212 -15.95 20.09 13.55
N GLU A 213 -17.27 19.91 13.62
CA GLU A 213 -17.94 19.13 14.68
C GLU A 213 -17.51 17.66 14.66
N ALA A 214 -17.29 17.08 13.47
CA ALA A 214 -16.76 15.73 13.32
C ALA A 214 -15.32 15.60 13.85
N ILE A 215 -14.46 16.60 13.60
CA ILE A 215 -13.10 16.64 14.16
C ILE A 215 -13.15 16.88 15.69
N ALA A 216 -14.05 17.72 16.18
CA ALA A 216 -14.23 17.97 17.61
C ALA A 216 -14.66 16.70 18.38
N GLU A 217 -15.57 15.89 17.83
CA GLU A 217 -15.93 14.59 18.42
C GLU A 217 -14.73 13.63 18.42
N VAL A 218 -13.96 13.54 17.33
CA VAL A 218 -12.73 12.72 17.31
C VAL A 218 -11.73 13.23 18.36
N ASN A 219 -11.55 14.54 18.51
CA ASN A 219 -10.67 15.12 19.52
C ASN A 219 -11.14 14.81 20.95
N ARG A 220 -12.45 14.83 21.22
CA ARG A 220 -13.03 14.38 22.49
C ARG A 220 -12.66 12.92 22.76
N ARG A 221 -12.78 12.02 21.77
CA ARG A 221 -12.36 10.62 21.91
C ARG A 221 -10.86 10.45 22.05
N LEU A 222 -10.05 11.26 21.39
CA LEU A 222 -8.60 11.27 21.56
C LEU A 222 -8.18 11.79 22.94
N ALA A 223 -8.96 12.69 23.57
CA ALA A 223 -8.76 13.10 24.96
C ALA A 223 -9.19 12.01 25.96
N GLU A 224 -10.28 11.28 25.70
CA GLU A 224 -10.70 10.11 26.48
C GLU A 224 -9.66 8.98 26.42
N ILE A 225 -9.10 8.70 25.24
CA ILE A 225 -8.04 7.71 25.02
C ILE A 225 -6.69 8.22 25.56
N ALA A 226 -6.40 9.51 25.43
CA ALA A 226 -5.14 10.20 25.73
C ALA A 226 -3.88 9.40 25.32
N PRO A 227 -3.68 9.14 24.01
CA PRO A 227 -2.58 8.32 23.51
C PRO A 227 -1.22 8.99 23.70
N GLU A 228 -0.24 8.23 24.17
CA GLU A 228 1.14 8.68 24.41
C GLU A 228 2.06 8.37 23.22
N VAL A 229 1.72 7.34 22.45
CA VAL A 229 2.50 6.83 21.31
C VAL A 229 1.64 6.83 20.05
N VAL A 230 2.19 7.27 18.92
CA VAL A 230 1.53 7.23 17.60
C VAL A 230 2.34 6.36 16.63
N LEU A 231 1.70 5.41 15.95
CA LEU A 231 2.23 4.80 14.73
C LEU A 231 1.71 5.59 13.53
N TYR A 232 2.56 6.40 12.90
CA TYR A 232 2.16 7.21 11.75
C TYR A 232 2.51 6.51 10.44
N PHE A 233 1.51 6.02 9.73
CA PHE A 233 1.65 5.37 8.44
C PHE A 233 1.11 6.21 7.29
N THR A 234 1.87 6.26 6.20
CA THR A 234 1.42 6.81 4.94
C THR A 234 2.18 6.16 3.78
N PHE A 235 1.42 5.73 2.78
CA PHE A 235 1.96 5.19 1.54
C PHE A 235 0.89 5.24 0.46
N ALA A 236 1.28 5.56 -0.78
CA ALA A 236 0.35 5.65 -1.89
C ALA A 236 -0.37 4.30 -2.14
N VAL A 237 -1.70 4.32 -2.22
CA VAL A 237 -2.54 3.13 -2.44
C VAL A 237 -2.24 2.53 -3.81
N GLY A 238 -1.37 1.52 -3.85
CA GLY A 238 -0.82 0.94 -5.08
C GLY A 238 -1.30 -0.48 -5.38
N ARG A 239 -0.66 -1.12 -6.37
CA ARG A 239 -0.79 -2.57 -6.62
C ARG A 239 -0.04 -3.44 -5.61
N GLN A 240 0.85 -2.83 -4.83
CA GLN A 240 1.61 -3.46 -3.77
C GLN A 240 1.01 -3.00 -2.45
N ASN A 241 0.60 -3.92 -1.58
CA ASN A 241 0.13 -3.58 -0.25
C ASN A 241 1.36 -3.22 0.61
N ALA A 242 1.58 -1.94 0.89
CA ALA A 242 2.66 -1.49 1.77
C ALA A 242 2.30 -1.57 3.27
N VAL A 243 1.03 -1.89 3.61
CA VAL A 243 0.53 -1.82 5.00
C VAL A 243 1.14 -2.91 5.91
N TYR A 244 1.81 -3.94 5.36
CA TYR A 244 2.62 -4.87 6.16
C TYR A 244 3.64 -4.12 7.05
N GLN A 245 4.17 -2.99 6.58
CA GLN A 245 5.12 -2.15 7.32
C GLN A 245 4.50 -1.55 8.61
N ALA A 246 3.17 -1.36 8.63
CA ALA A 246 2.43 -0.99 9.83
C ALA A 246 1.97 -2.22 10.64
N ASN A 247 1.49 -3.27 9.96
CA ASN A 247 1.01 -4.50 10.61
C ASN A 247 2.08 -5.11 11.53
N MET A 248 3.35 -5.11 11.08
CA MET A 248 4.49 -5.58 11.87
C MET A 248 4.71 -4.82 13.20
N TRP A 249 4.11 -3.66 13.43
CA TRP A 249 4.22 -2.92 14.70
C TRP A 249 2.97 -3.00 15.59
N LEU A 250 1.85 -3.55 15.11
CA LEU A 250 0.58 -3.58 15.87
C LEU A 250 0.72 -4.39 17.16
N GLU A 251 1.16 -5.64 17.07
CA GLU A 251 1.33 -6.53 18.23
C GLU A 251 2.35 -5.99 19.26
N ALA A 252 3.37 -5.27 18.81
CA ALA A 252 4.35 -4.63 19.70
C ALA A 252 3.75 -3.43 20.46
N LEU A 253 2.82 -2.70 19.84
CA LEU A 253 2.10 -1.58 20.45
C LEU A 253 0.94 -2.04 21.34
N GLU A 254 0.27 -3.15 20.98
CA GLU A 254 -0.74 -3.82 21.82
C GLU A 254 -0.15 -4.40 23.12
N ARG A 255 1.13 -4.80 23.11
CA ARG A 255 1.88 -5.24 24.29
C ARG A 255 2.58 -4.10 25.04
N CYS A 256 2.43 -2.85 24.61
CA CYS A 256 3.09 -1.72 25.26
C CYS A 256 2.29 -1.23 26.47
N ASP A 257 2.96 -0.94 27.59
CA ASP A 257 2.36 -0.30 28.79
C ASP A 257 1.89 1.16 28.55
N ARG A 258 1.86 1.61 27.29
CA ARG A 258 1.56 2.99 26.88
C ARG A 258 0.46 2.98 25.83
N ARG A 259 -0.49 3.91 25.98
CA ARG A 259 -1.67 3.98 25.11
C ARG A 259 -1.24 4.41 23.71
N ALA A 260 -1.43 3.54 22.73
CA ALA A 260 -1.00 3.76 21.36
C ALA A 260 -2.18 4.09 20.42
N LEU A 261 -1.90 4.93 19.41
CA LEU A 261 -2.84 5.33 18.35
C LEU A 261 -2.20 5.06 16.98
N VAL A 262 -2.96 4.53 16.02
CA VAL A 262 -2.48 4.35 14.64
C VAL A 262 -3.07 5.42 13.72
N ILE A 263 -2.23 6.19 13.03
CA ILE A 263 -2.65 7.26 12.11
C ILE A 263 -2.34 6.89 10.65
N PHE A 264 -3.33 6.97 9.77
CA PHE A 264 -3.22 6.67 8.32
C PHE A 264 -3.53 7.87 7.42
N ARG A 265 -2.67 8.23 6.47
CA ARG A 265 -2.96 9.31 5.50
C ARG A 265 -3.74 8.89 4.25
N GLU A 266 -4.15 7.62 4.16
CA GLU A 266 -4.85 7.07 3.00
C GLU A 266 -5.98 6.10 3.43
N HIS A 267 -7.25 6.50 3.25
CA HIS A 267 -8.42 5.65 3.53
C HIS A 267 -8.37 4.26 2.85
N GLY A 268 -7.70 4.14 1.70
CA GLY A 268 -7.55 2.88 0.96
C GLY A 268 -6.59 1.87 1.60
N ASN A 269 -5.85 2.27 2.63
CA ASN A 269 -4.94 1.39 3.38
C ASN A 269 -5.63 0.70 4.58
N LEU A 270 -6.72 1.26 5.13
CA LEU A 270 -7.41 0.68 6.30
C LEU A 270 -7.87 -0.77 6.08
N ARG A 271 -8.38 -1.10 4.89
CA ARG A 271 -8.81 -2.46 4.50
C ARG A 271 -7.68 -3.50 4.39
N HIS A 272 -6.42 -3.08 4.59
CA HIS A 272 -5.22 -3.91 4.54
C HIS A 272 -4.52 -3.97 5.91
N LEU A 273 -5.10 -3.31 6.92
CA LEU A 273 -4.69 -3.39 8.32
C LEU A 273 -5.16 -4.73 8.89
N GLU A 274 -4.26 -5.45 9.55
CA GLU A 274 -4.59 -6.72 10.20
C GLU A 274 -5.54 -6.55 11.41
N PRO A 275 -6.10 -7.64 11.97
CA PRO A 275 -6.86 -7.57 13.23
C PRO A 275 -6.03 -6.90 14.33
N THR A 276 -6.59 -5.86 14.94
CA THR A 276 -5.97 -5.12 16.06
C THR A 276 -7.04 -4.47 16.93
N SER A 277 -6.74 -4.31 18.21
CA SER A 277 -7.57 -3.59 19.20
C SER A 277 -7.22 -2.10 19.30
N LEU A 278 -6.09 -1.68 18.72
CA LEU A 278 -5.61 -0.30 18.78
C LEU A 278 -6.60 0.68 18.13
N PRO A 279 -6.83 1.88 18.71
CA PRO A 279 -7.58 2.94 18.04
C PRO A 279 -6.86 3.38 16.77
N VAL A 280 -7.62 3.61 15.70
CA VAL A 280 -7.10 3.99 14.39
C VAL A 280 -7.85 5.20 13.85
N VAL A 281 -7.11 6.21 13.38
CA VAL A 281 -7.66 7.38 12.66
C VAL A 281 -6.99 7.47 11.29
N SER A 282 -7.78 7.41 10.22
CA SER A 282 -7.31 7.70 8.88
C SER A 282 -7.79 9.07 8.42
N VAL A 283 -6.85 9.98 8.18
CA VAL A 283 -7.07 11.41 7.95
C VAL A 283 -6.28 11.87 6.70
N PRO A 284 -6.90 12.04 5.53
CA PRO A 284 -6.16 12.26 4.29
C PRO A 284 -5.60 13.67 4.12
N ARG A 285 -6.34 14.72 4.49
CA ARG A 285 -5.90 16.11 4.32
C ARG A 285 -4.81 16.46 5.35
N ALA A 286 -4.04 17.51 5.08
CA ALA A 286 -3.03 18.01 6.03
C ALA A 286 -3.69 18.84 7.14
N ASP A 287 -4.65 19.68 6.76
CA ASP A 287 -5.42 20.56 7.63
C ASP A 287 -6.17 19.77 8.72
N ASP A 288 -6.94 18.76 8.33
CA ASP A 288 -7.64 17.84 9.24
C ASP A 288 -6.69 17.15 10.24
N LEU A 289 -5.47 16.79 9.82
CA LEU A 289 -4.44 16.20 10.69
C LEU A 289 -3.83 17.24 11.63
N ALA A 290 -3.72 18.50 11.21
CA ALA A 290 -3.28 19.59 12.08
C ALA A 290 -4.35 19.93 13.13
N ALA A 291 -5.64 19.79 12.77
CA ALA A 291 -6.78 20.00 13.65
C ALA A 291 -7.01 18.86 14.68
N LEU A 292 -6.34 17.71 14.56
CA LEU A 292 -6.39 16.67 15.59
C LEU A 292 -5.70 17.12 16.88
N ASP A 293 -6.33 16.89 18.03
CA ASP A 293 -5.68 17.00 19.33
C ASP A 293 -4.78 15.78 19.55
N LEU A 294 -3.48 16.06 19.63
CA LEU A 294 -2.41 15.09 19.90
C LEU A 294 -1.54 15.59 21.07
N SER A 295 -2.06 16.47 21.92
CA SER A 295 -1.34 17.11 23.05
C SER A 295 -0.83 16.14 24.12
N THR A 296 -1.41 14.94 24.17
CA THR A 296 -1.00 13.82 25.04
C THR A 296 0.11 12.96 24.43
N VAL A 297 0.32 13.02 23.12
CA VAL A 297 1.35 12.24 22.41
C VAL A 297 2.75 12.75 22.80
N ARG A 298 3.68 11.81 22.96
CA ARG A 298 5.09 12.07 23.27
C ARG A 298 6.04 11.47 22.25
N VAL A 299 5.63 10.37 21.59
CA VAL A 299 6.45 9.67 20.59
C VAL A 299 5.63 9.35 19.34
N ALA A 300 6.16 9.64 18.16
CA ALA A 300 5.61 9.21 16.87
C ALA A 300 6.60 8.28 16.15
N LEU A 301 6.19 7.04 15.91
CA LEU A 301 6.95 5.99 15.23
C LEU A 301 6.62 5.98 13.73
N TYR A 302 7.67 5.94 12.90
CA TYR A 302 7.57 5.97 11.44
C TYR A 302 8.22 4.71 10.83
N PRO A 303 7.43 3.77 10.28
CA PRO A 303 7.98 2.55 9.68
C PRO A 303 8.45 2.74 8.22
N GLY A 304 8.30 3.93 7.65
CA GLY A 304 8.63 4.21 6.26
C GLY A 304 9.01 5.67 5.99
N ASN A 305 10.05 5.87 5.19
CA ASN A 305 10.58 7.18 4.80
C ASN A 305 9.82 7.76 3.60
N THR A 306 8.71 8.47 3.86
CA THR A 306 7.91 9.12 2.79
C THR A 306 7.76 10.62 3.01
N GLY A 307 7.58 11.37 1.92
CA GLY A 307 7.40 12.83 1.98
C GLY A 307 6.16 13.29 2.76
N LYS A 308 5.15 12.43 2.96
CA LYS A 308 3.96 12.78 3.76
C LYS A 308 4.20 12.76 5.27
N ASN A 309 5.37 12.34 5.75
CA ASN A 309 5.74 12.35 7.17
C ASN A 309 5.85 13.78 7.72
N ILE A 310 6.21 14.76 6.87
CA ILE A 310 6.40 16.18 7.23
C ILE A 310 5.20 16.79 7.98
N HIS A 311 3.98 16.39 7.64
CA HIS A 311 2.75 16.93 8.21
C HIS A 311 2.54 16.58 9.70
N LEU A 312 3.26 15.58 10.23
CA LEU A 312 3.30 15.30 11.67
C LEU A 312 4.64 15.72 12.29
N ILE A 313 5.77 15.60 11.56
CA ILE A 313 7.11 16.03 12.00
C ILE A 313 7.19 17.53 12.34
N GLN A 314 6.25 18.34 11.83
CA GLN A 314 6.12 19.75 12.19
C GLN A 314 5.61 20.02 13.63
N ARG A 315 5.19 19.00 14.41
CA ARG A 315 4.75 19.15 15.80
C ARG A 315 5.92 18.93 16.77
N ALA A 316 6.72 19.98 17.00
CA ALA A 316 7.98 19.93 17.74
C ALA A 316 7.89 19.47 19.22
N GLU A 317 6.68 19.32 19.76
CA GLU A 317 6.42 18.78 21.10
C GLU A 317 6.47 17.23 21.15
N ILE A 318 6.47 16.56 19.99
CA ILE A 318 6.50 15.11 19.84
C ILE A 318 7.92 14.68 19.44
N LYS A 319 8.46 13.63 20.06
CA LYS A 319 9.69 12.99 19.57
C LYS A 319 9.36 12.12 18.35
N HIS A 320 9.98 12.41 17.21
CA HIS A 320 9.79 11.69 15.96
C HIS A 320 10.87 10.62 15.79
N VAL A 321 10.46 9.37 15.59
CA VAL A 321 11.35 8.20 15.62
C VAL A 321 11.19 7.36 14.35
N PHE A 322 12.28 7.15 13.60
CA PHE A 322 12.27 6.19 12.51
C PHE A 322 12.47 4.77 13.05
N VAL A 323 11.50 3.88 12.84
CA VAL A 323 11.56 2.47 13.28
C VAL A 323 11.66 1.47 12.10
N GLY A 324 11.42 1.94 10.87
CA GLY A 324 11.47 1.11 9.67
C GLY A 324 10.51 -0.10 9.69
N HIS A 325 10.83 -1.09 8.86
CA HIS A 325 10.05 -2.32 8.69
C HIS A 325 10.97 -3.55 8.58
N GLY A 326 12.03 -3.56 9.39
CA GLY A 326 13.18 -4.44 9.26
C GLY A 326 14.41 -3.71 8.74
N ASP A 327 15.55 -3.98 9.36
CA ASP A 327 16.85 -3.49 8.89
C ASP A 327 17.23 -4.24 7.60
N SER A 328 17.90 -3.55 6.70
CA SER A 328 18.49 -4.17 5.52
C SER A 328 19.65 -3.34 4.98
N ASP A 329 20.55 -3.99 4.25
CA ASP A 329 21.73 -3.32 3.71
C ASP A 329 21.40 -2.39 2.53
N LYS A 330 20.18 -2.51 1.99
CA LYS A 330 19.67 -1.79 0.82
C LYS A 330 19.82 -0.28 1.00
N LEU A 331 20.17 0.43 -0.07
CA LEU A 331 20.39 1.88 -0.03
C LEU A 331 19.21 2.70 0.57
N PRO A 332 17.92 2.34 0.38
CA PRO A 332 16.82 3.04 1.03
C PRO A 332 16.73 2.86 2.56
N SER A 333 17.30 1.78 3.13
CA SER A 333 17.09 1.40 4.55
C SER A 333 17.80 2.34 5.53
N SER A 334 19.06 2.67 5.26
CA SER A 334 19.83 3.69 5.98
C SER A 334 20.30 4.75 4.99
N ASN A 335 19.59 5.88 4.96
CA ASN A 335 19.79 6.94 3.97
C ASN A 335 19.61 8.33 4.60
N ARG A 336 20.07 9.39 3.91
CA ARG A 336 20.10 10.76 4.46
C ARG A 336 18.73 11.32 4.86
N VAL A 337 17.63 10.81 4.32
CA VAL A 337 16.26 11.22 4.72
C VAL A 337 15.99 10.89 6.19
N SER A 338 16.62 9.86 6.78
CA SER A 338 16.45 9.55 8.21
C SER A 338 16.94 10.67 9.16
N ARG A 339 17.60 11.73 8.66
CA ARG A 339 17.93 12.95 9.43
C ARG A 339 16.70 13.82 9.80
N ILE A 340 15.50 13.51 9.30
CA ILE A 340 14.27 14.27 9.65
C ILE A 340 13.61 13.81 10.96
N PHE A 341 14.21 12.84 11.66
CA PHE A 341 13.73 12.28 12.92
C PHE A 341 14.73 12.59 14.03
N ASP A 342 14.26 12.68 15.26
CA ASP A 342 15.10 12.91 16.44
C ASP A 342 15.90 11.66 16.82
N GLU A 343 15.32 10.48 16.57
CA GLU A 343 15.96 9.17 16.79
C GLU A 343 15.68 8.19 15.65
N ILE A 344 16.63 7.28 15.45
CA ILE A 344 16.62 6.20 14.48
C ILE A 344 16.77 4.89 15.25
N TRP A 345 15.68 4.16 15.40
CA TRP A 345 15.66 2.90 16.14
C TRP A 345 16.01 1.73 15.22
N VAL A 346 17.00 0.94 15.62
CA VAL A 346 17.56 -0.18 14.83
C VAL A 346 17.56 -1.49 15.63
N ALA A 347 17.61 -2.63 14.93
CA ALA A 347 17.47 -3.95 15.54
C ALA A 347 18.68 -4.39 16.39
N GLY A 348 19.82 -3.72 16.25
CA GLY A 348 21.07 -4.03 16.93
C GLY A 348 22.27 -3.44 16.17
N ARG A 349 23.48 -3.80 16.59
CA ARG A 349 24.74 -3.21 16.11
C ARG A 349 24.88 -3.14 14.59
N GLY A 350 24.62 -4.23 13.86
CA GLY A 350 24.64 -4.23 12.39
C GLY A 350 23.61 -3.29 11.75
N GLY A 351 22.55 -2.92 12.47
CA GLY A 351 21.63 -1.83 12.13
C GLY A 351 22.25 -0.45 12.28
N ARG A 352 23.01 -0.22 13.36
CA ARG A 352 23.83 0.98 13.60
C ARG A 352 24.95 1.13 12.58
N ASP A 353 25.71 0.06 12.31
CA ASP A 353 26.87 0.07 11.41
C ASP A 353 26.48 0.51 9.98
N ARG A 354 25.26 0.17 9.54
CA ARG A 354 24.66 0.63 8.26
C ARG A 354 24.51 2.15 8.16
N TYR A 355 24.54 2.91 9.25
CA TYR A 355 24.50 4.37 9.25
C TYR A 355 25.88 5.03 9.19
N GLU A 356 26.99 4.31 9.40
CA GLU A 356 28.34 4.87 9.24
C GLU A 356 28.56 5.48 7.85
N ARG A 357 27.99 4.85 6.80
CA ARG A 357 28.03 5.33 5.41
C ARG A 357 27.37 6.71 5.19
N VAL A 358 26.65 7.22 6.19
CA VAL A 358 26.01 8.55 6.20
C VAL A 358 26.32 9.34 7.49
N ARG A 359 27.36 8.98 8.25
CA ARG A 359 27.79 9.65 9.50
C ARG A 359 28.12 11.15 9.37
N HIS A 360 28.34 11.64 8.14
CA HIS A 360 28.50 13.07 7.84
C HIS A 360 27.16 13.83 7.78
N ALA A 361 26.04 13.16 8.05
CA ALA A 361 24.70 13.73 8.02
C ALA A 361 23.78 13.23 9.15
N ILE A 362 24.10 12.12 9.81
CA ILE A 362 23.37 11.54 10.96
C ILE A 362 24.42 11.29 12.05
N ASP A 363 24.16 11.71 13.30
CA ASP A 363 25.05 11.48 14.44
C ASP A 363 24.81 10.07 15.02
N ASP A 364 25.84 9.38 15.50
CA ASP A 364 25.70 8.02 16.06
C ASP A 364 24.85 8.00 17.33
N ARG A 365 24.86 9.09 18.10
CA ARG A 365 24.00 9.25 19.29
C ARG A 365 22.51 9.27 18.93
N ASP A 366 22.17 9.65 17.70
CA ASP A 366 20.79 9.74 17.20
C ASP A 366 20.30 8.33 16.77
N VAL A 367 21.18 7.31 16.76
CA VAL A 367 20.89 5.92 16.42
C VAL A 367 20.79 5.05 17.69
N VAL A 368 19.64 4.44 17.93
CA VAL A 368 19.34 3.70 19.17
C VAL A 368 19.09 2.23 18.85
N GLU A 369 19.83 1.33 19.52
CA GLU A 369 19.59 -0.11 19.43
C GLU A 369 18.46 -0.50 20.39
N VAL A 370 17.33 -0.95 19.84
CA VAL A 370 16.12 -1.30 20.62
C VAL A 370 15.70 -2.77 20.47
N GLY A 371 16.47 -3.56 19.72
CA GLY A 371 16.05 -4.90 19.31
C GLY A 371 14.92 -4.86 18.27
N ARG A 372 14.25 -5.99 18.06
CA ARG A 372 13.15 -6.11 17.11
C ARG A 372 12.01 -6.95 17.67
N PRO A 373 11.01 -6.33 18.35
CA PRO A 373 9.97 -7.04 19.12
C PRO A 373 9.17 -8.10 18.34
N GLN A 374 9.13 -7.99 17.01
CA GLN A 374 8.51 -8.96 16.10
C GLN A 374 9.17 -10.34 16.14
N LEU A 375 10.45 -10.41 16.52
CA LEU A 375 11.24 -11.65 16.48
C LEU A 375 11.09 -12.51 17.75
N VAL A 376 10.26 -12.11 18.72
CA VAL A 376 9.98 -12.88 19.94
C VAL A 376 9.42 -14.28 19.66
N ALA A 377 8.74 -14.47 18.51
CA ALA A 377 8.23 -15.77 18.07
C ALA A 377 9.25 -16.64 17.30
N VAL A 378 10.46 -16.14 17.04
CA VAL A 378 11.51 -16.87 16.32
C VAL A 378 12.28 -17.77 17.29
N LYS A 379 12.28 -19.07 16.99
CA LYS A 379 12.90 -20.13 17.78
C LYS A 379 14.36 -20.34 17.33
N GLY A 380 15.20 -20.71 18.30
CA GLY A 380 16.61 -20.99 18.08
C GLY A 380 16.89 -22.26 17.27
N HIS A 381 18.17 -22.63 17.17
CA HIS A 381 18.63 -23.92 16.66
C HIS A 381 17.90 -25.10 17.34
N ARG A 382 17.27 -25.99 16.54
CA ARG A 382 16.84 -27.32 16.98
C ARG A 382 18.02 -28.28 16.87
N PRO A 383 18.44 -29.00 17.92
CA PRO A 383 19.58 -29.93 17.81
C PRO A 383 19.23 -31.14 16.91
N PRO A 384 20.24 -31.88 16.38
CA PRO A 384 20.02 -32.91 15.37
C PRO A 384 19.01 -33.99 15.77
N GLU A 385 18.98 -34.42 17.02
CA GLU A 385 18.05 -35.42 17.55
C GLU A 385 16.58 -34.94 17.63
N GLN A 386 16.33 -33.65 17.37
CA GLN A 386 15.00 -33.05 17.24
C GLN A 386 14.63 -32.78 15.76
N ARG A 387 15.45 -33.22 14.81
CA ARG A 387 15.20 -33.14 13.36
C ARG A 387 14.86 -34.53 12.81
N ALA A 388 13.83 -34.60 11.98
CA ALA A 388 13.57 -35.80 11.18
C ALA A 388 14.42 -35.83 9.88
N VAL A 389 14.62 -34.65 9.27
CA VAL A 389 15.62 -34.37 8.22
C VAL A 389 16.05 -32.91 8.30
N PRO A 390 17.23 -32.52 7.77
CA PRO A 390 17.61 -31.13 7.65
C PRO A 390 16.62 -30.32 6.81
N THR A 391 16.23 -29.13 7.28
CA THR A 391 15.32 -28.24 6.55
C THR A 391 15.99 -26.94 6.09
N VAL A 392 16.07 -26.73 4.78
CA VAL A 392 16.60 -25.50 4.16
C VAL A 392 15.46 -24.56 3.78
N ILE A 393 15.48 -23.30 4.24
CA ILE A 393 14.62 -22.25 3.67
C ILE A 393 15.36 -21.48 2.58
N TYR A 394 14.86 -21.52 1.34
CA TYR A 394 15.31 -20.66 0.25
C TYR A 394 14.34 -19.48 0.06
N ALA A 395 14.80 -18.27 0.36
CA ALA A 395 13.98 -17.06 0.43
C ALA A 395 14.52 -15.92 -0.45
N PRO A 396 14.43 -16.01 -1.79
CA PRO A 396 14.94 -14.97 -2.69
C PRO A 396 14.08 -13.71 -2.70
N THR A 397 14.72 -12.57 -2.93
CA THR A 397 14.01 -11.31 -3.19
C THR A 397 13.49 -11.23 -4.63
N TRP A 398 13.17 -10.04 -5.10
CA TRP A 398 12.70 -9.74 -6.45
C TRP A 398 13.72 -8.86 -7.18
N GLU A 399 13.49 -8.63 -8.46
CA GLU A 399 14.39 -7.89 -9.36
C GLU A 399 14.68 -6.43 -8.94
N GLY A 400 13.95 -5.88 -7.96
CA GLY A 400 14.04 -4.50 -7.52
C GLY A 400 13.35 -3.50 -8.45
N VAL A 401 13.61 -2.21 -8.24
CA VAL A 401 12.96 -1.13 -9.02
C VAL A 401 13.64 -0.83 -10.36
N ASP A 402 14.96 -1.06 -10.46
CA ASP A 402 15.78 -0.85 -11.65
C ASP A 402 16.91 -1.89 -11.74
N ASP A 403 17.70 -1.87 -12.81
CA ASP A 403 18.77 -2.84 -13.05
C ASP A 403 20.06 -2.59 -12.24
N ASN A 404 20.23 -1.40 -11.66
CA ASN A 404 21.30 -1.14 -10.67
C ASN A 404 20.95 -1.79 -9.32
N ASN A 405 19.66 -1.96 -9.02
CA ASN A 405 19.13 -2.60 -7.83
C ASN A 405 18.62 -4.04 -8.15
N TYR A 406 19.33 -4.83 -8.95
CA TYR A 406 18.97 -6.23 -9.23
C TYR A 406 19.39 -7.15 -8.06
N LEU A 407 18.44 -7.52 -7.20
CA LEU A 407 18.74 -8.22 -5.93
C LEU A 407 18.51 -9.74 -5.95
N THR A 408 17.62 -10.25 -6.81
CA THR A 408 17.14 -11.65 -6.72
C THR A 408 18.11 -12.70 -7.25
N SER A 409 18.37 -13.73 -6.46
CA SER A 409 19.18 -14.91 -6.79
C SER A 409 18.47 -15.97 -7.65
N ALA A 410 17.17 -15.79 -7.92
CA ALA A 410 16.33 -16.81 -8.55
C ALA A 410 16.84 -17.28 -9.93
N ASP A 411 17.26 -16.37 -10.82
CA ASP A 411 17.73 -16.69 -12.17
C ASP A 411 19.26 -16.77 -12.34
N THR A 412 20.00 -16.84 -11.24
CA THR A 412 21.48 -16.81 -11.22
C THR A 412 22.15 -17.88 -10.37
N ALA A 413 21.47 -18.42 -9.36
CA ALA A 413 21.92 -19.56 -8.56
C ALA A 413 20.75 -20.37 -7.98
N GLY A 414 19.61 -19.72 -7.69
CA GLY A 414 18.49 -20.31 -6.98
C GLY A 414 17.84 -21.53 -7.62
N LEU A 415 17.77 -21.58 -8.95
CA LEU A 415 17.28 -22.76 -9.66
C LEU A 415 18.21 -23.96 -9.45
N GLU A 416 19.50 -23.78 -9.73
CA GLU A 416 20.51 -24.83 -9.57
C GLU A 416 20.66 -25.30 -8.11
N LEU A 417 20.54 -24.36 -7.15
CA LEU A 417 20.49 -24.67 -5.71
C LEU A 417 19.35 -25.64 -5.40
N VAL A 418 18.14 -25.37 -5.86
CA VAL A 418 16.98 -26.24 -5.61
C VAL A 418 17.12 -27.57 -6.36
N GLU A 419 17.58 -27.57 -7.61
CA GLU A 419 17.85 -28.80 -8.37
C GLU A 419 18.86 -29.71 -7.66
N ARG A 420 19.91 -29.14 -7.06
CA ARG A 420 20.91 -29.90 -6.28
C ARG A 420 20.38 -30.37 -4.91
N LEU A 421 19.61 -29.53 -4.20
CA LEU A 421 19.02 -29.92 -2.90
C LEU A 421 17.96 -31.03 -3.01
N LEU A 422 17.22 -31.07 -4.12
CA LEU A 422 16.23 -32.11 -4.40
C LEU A 422 16.86 -33.38 -5.02
N GLY A 423 18.02 -33.25 -5.67
CA GLY A 423 18.76 -34.34 -6.31
C GLY A 423 19.93 -34.91 -5.48
N GLY A 424 20.06 -34.51 -4.22
CA GLY A 424 21.14 -34.96 -3.33
C GLY A 424 21.03 -36.44 -2.91
N PRO A 425 22.13 -37.08 -2.49
CA PRO A 425 22.11 -38.46 -2.00
C PRO A 425 21.41 -38.59 -0.63
N GLU A 426 21.55 -37.57 0.23
CA GLU A 426 20.90 -37.51 1.55
C GLU A 426 19.64 -36.63 1.51
N PRO A 427 18.56 -37.02 2.21
CA PRO A 427 17.28 -36.33 2.14
C PRO A 427 17.31 -34.94 2.81
N VAL A 428 16.70 -33.96 2.13
CA VAL A 428 16.56 -32.56 2.60
C VAL A 428 15.11 -32.10 2.43
N ARG A 429 14.55 -31.45 3.45
CA ARG A 429 13.31 -30.69 3.27
C ARG A 429 13.61 -29.27 2.77
N VAL A 430 12.88 -28.81 1.75
CA VAL A 430 13.08 -27.47 1.14
C VAL A 430 11.83 -26.62 1.34
N ILE A 431 11.98 -25.46 1.96
CA ILE A 431 10.94 -24.43 2.11
C ILE A 431 11.26 -23.27 1.16
N TYR A 432 10.47 -23.07 0.12
CA TYR A 432 10.63 -21.99 -0.84
C TYR A 432 9.70 -20.81 -0.49
N LYS A 433 10.27 -19.69 0.00
CA LYS A 433 9.56 -18.45 0.36
C LYS A 433 9.95 -17.29 -0.56
N PRO A 434 9.52 -17.27 -1.84
CA PRO A 434 9.85 -16.20 -2.77
C PRO A 434 9.15 -14.88 -2.39
N HIS A 435 9.79 -13.75 -2.70
CA HIS A 435 9.17 -12.45 -2.58
C HIS A 435 7.94 -12.31 -3.52
N PRO A 436 6.78 -11.74 -3.09
CA PRO A 436 5.55 -11.65 -3.90
C PRO A 436 5.64 -10.87 -5.23
N LEU A 437 6.79 -10.24 -5.51
CA LEU A 437 7.08 -9.50 -6.74
C LEU A 437 8.12 -10.18 -7.64
N LEU A 438 8.57 -11.39 -7.30
CA LEU A 438 9.53 -12.14 -8.11
C LEU A 438 8.97 -12.41 -9.51
N GLY A 439 9.76 -12.12 -10.54
CA GLY A 439 9.39 -12.31 -11.94
C GLY A 439 8.40 -11.27 -12.49
N LYS A 440 8.18 -10.15 -11.79
CA LYS A 440 7.33 -9.05 -12.30
C LYS A 440 8.06 -8.13 -13.30
N ARG A 441 9.39 -8.18 -13.39
CA ARG A 441 10.23 -7.36 -14.30
C ARG A 441 11.11 -8.20 -15.23
N SER A 442 11.70 -9.29 -14.75
CA SER A 442 12.59 -10.19 -15.52
C SER A 442 11.84 -11.45 -15.95
N PRO A 443 11.68 -11.69 -17.28
CA PRO A 443 11.17 -12.96 -17.79
C PRO A 443 12.03 -14.17 -17.39
N ARG A 444 13.33 -13.97 -17.10
CA ARG A 444 14.23 -15.02 -16.61
C ARG A 444 13.91 -15.38 -15.15
N ALA A 445 13.78 -14.39 -14.27
CA ALA A 445 13.31 -14.62 -12.89
C ALA A 445 11.92 -15.26 -12.87
N ALA A 446 11.01 -14.85 -13.76
CA ALA A 446 9.69 -15.46 -13.93
C ALA A 446 9.72 -16.90 -14.51
N ALA A 447 10.78 -17.29 -15.21
CA ALA A 447 10.98 -18.67 -15.67
C ALA A 447 11.58 -19.54 -14.55
N ALA A 448 12.65 -19.07 -13.91
CA ALA A 448 13.30 -19.77 -12.80
C ALA A 448 12.35 -19.97 -11.61
N HIS A 449 11.59 -18.95 -11.21
CA HIS A 449 10.56 -19.04 -10.18
C HIS A 449 9.53 -20.16 -10.44
N ARG A 450 9.05 -20.27 -11.69
CA ARG A 450 8.13 -21.34 -12.08
C ARG A 450 8.80 -22.72 -12.13
N ARG A 451 10.04 -22.82 -12.61
CA ARG A 451 10.77 -24.11 -12.62
C ARG A 451 11.05 -24.60 -11.21
N VAL A 452 11.42 -23.72 -10.27
CA VAL A 452 11.59 -24.05 -8.85
C VAL A 452 10.30 -24.58 -8.21
N ILE A 453 9.14 -23.99 -8.54
CA ILE A 453 7.84 -24.51 -8.10
C ILE A 453 7.60 -25.92 -8.66
N SER A 454 7.72 -26.11 -9.99
CA SER A 454 7.49 -27.42 -10.61
C SER A 454 8.48 -28.49 -10.16
N LEU A 455 9.73 -28.15 -9.86
CA LEU A 455 10.71 -29.08 -9.29
C LEU A 455 10.30 -29.58 -7.90
N ILE A 456 9.76 -28.68 -7.07
CA ILE A 456 9.25 -29.02 -5.74
C ILE A 456 8.01 -29.91 -5.88
N GLU A 457 7.09 -29.59 -6.79
CA GLU A 457 5.91 -30.41 -7.10
C GLU A 457 6.31 -31.81 -7.64
N GLU A 458 7.28 -31.89 -8.57
CA GLU A 458 7.85 -33.13 -9.16
C GLU A 458 8.58 -34.04 -8.15
N ALA A 459 9.00 -33.48 -7.01
CA ALA A 459 9.56 -34.23 -5.89
C ALA A 459 8.45 -34.71 -4.94
N ASP A 460 7.52 -33.81 -4.59
CA ASP A 460 6.42 -34.04 -3.65
C ASP A 460 5.39 -35.10 -4.12
N ASP A 461 5.16 -35.20 -5.43
CA ASP A 461 4.28 -36.22 -6.05
C ASP A 461 4.69 -37.65 -5.67
N ARG A 462 5.98 -37.87 -5.37
CA ARG A 462 6.56 -39.18 -4.99
C ARG A 462 6.24 -39.57 -3.54
N LEU A 463 5.87 -38.59 -2.71
CA LEU A 463 5.56 -38.77 -1.29
C LEU A 463 4.06 -39.03 -1.04
N GLY A 464 3.27 -39.18 -2.10
CA GLY A 464 1.80 -39.28 -2.03
C GLY A 464 1.13 -37.95 -1.62
N PRO A 465 -0.21 -37.90 -1.53
CA PRO A 465 -0.93 -36.72 -1.07
C PRO A 465 -0.91 -36.58 0.45
N VAL A 466 -1.01 -35.34 0.94
CA VAL A 466 -1.37 -35.05 2.34
C VAL A 466 -2.77 -35.62 2.64
N SER A 467 -3.00 -36.08 3.87
CA SER A 467 -4.29 -36.67 4.27
C SER A 467 -5.49 -35.78 3.89
N PRO A 468 -6.56 -36.32 3.28
CA PRO A 468 -7.78 -35.57 2.98
C PRO A 468 -8.40 -34.91 4.22
N GLU A 469 -8.29 -35.54 5.39
CA GLU A 469 -8.78 -35.00 6.66
C GLU A 469 -7.99 -33.75 7.09
N ALA A 470 -6.65 -33.83 7.06
CA ALA A 470 -5.79 -32.69 7.37
C ALA A 470 -5.99 -31.55 6.35
N THR A 471 -6.16 -31.89 5.07
CA THR A 471 -6.44 -30.93 3.99
C THR A 471 -7.78 -30.20 4.23
N ALA A 472 -8.84 -30.93 4.58
CA ALA A 472 -10.13 -30.36 4.91
C ALA A 472 -10.07 -29.48 6.17
N ARG A 473 -9.35 -29.91 7.21
CA ARG A 473 -9.17 -29.14 8.44
C ARG A 473 -8.31 -27.88 8.26
N LEU A 474 -7.29 -27.91 7.40
CA LEU A 474 -6.52 -26.73 6.98
C LEU A 474 -7.38 -25.72 6.22
N ALA A 475 -8.32 -26.19 5.39
CA ALA A 475 -9.29 -25.35 4.70
C ALA A 475 -10.32 -24.74 5.66
N GLU A 476 -10.83 -25.50 6.63
CA GLU A 476 -11.73 -24.99 7.68
C GLU A 476 -11.05 -23.92 8.54
N LEU A 477 -9.85 -24.20 9.06
CA LEU A 477 -9.08 -23.25 9.87
C LEU A 477 -8.75 -21.98 9.07
N ARG A 478 -8.37 -22.10 7.80
CA ARG A 478 -8.18 -20.93 6.91
C ARG A 478 -9.48 -20.14 6.71
N GLY A 479 -10.60 -20.82 6.45
CA GLY A 479 -11.91 -20.16 6.35
C GLY A 479 -12.33 -19.41 7.61
N ARG A 480 -11.95 -19.92 8.79
CA ARG A 480 -12.13 -19.23 10.08
C ARG A 480 -11.20 -18.01 10.22
N ILE A 481 -9.92 -18.11 9.82
CA ILE A 481 -8.97 -16.99 9.79
C ILE A 481 -9.48 -15.86 8.88
N GLU A 482 -9.86 -16.18 7.65
CA GLU A 482 -10.38 -15.22 6.66
C GLU A 482 -11.73 -14.59 7.08
N THR A 483 -12.53 -15.32 7.85
CA THR A 483 -13.80 -14.82 8.41
C THR A 483 -13.56 -13.88 9.57
N PHE A 484 -12.70 -14.24 10.52
CA PHE A 484 -12.29 -13.35 11.60
C PHE A 484 -11.63 -12.06 11.08
N GLN A 485 -10.74 -12.14 10.07
CA GLN A 485 -10.13 -10.97 9.43
C GLN A 485 -11.15 -10.02 8.79
N ARG A 486 -12.24 -10.56 8.24
CA ARG A 486 -13.33 -9.79 7.64
C ARG A 486 -14.19 -9.10 8.70
N GLU A 487 -14.63 -9.85 9.72
CA GLU A 487 -15.43 -9.32 10.84
C GLU A 487 -14.65 -8.28 11.66
N ALA A 488 -13.34 -8.51 11.87
CA ALA A 488 -12.43 -7.60 12.54
C ALA A 488 -12.33 -6.21 11.91
N ALA A 489 -12.69 -6.05 10.63
CA ALA A 489 -12.73 -4.74 9.97
C ALA A 489 -13.96 -3.90 10.34
N GLU A 490 -15.01 -4.53 10.90
CA GLU A 490 -16.34 -3.94 11.10
C GLU A 490 -16.76 -3.86 12.58
N ARG A 491 -16.09 -4.58 13.50
CA ARG A 491 -16.32 -4.51 14.95
C ARG A 491 -15.09 -4.07 15.75
N HIS A 492 -15.32 -3.65 16.99
CA HIS A 492 -14.27 -3.48 17.99
C HIS A 492 -13.72 -4.85 18.41
N LEU A 493 -12.40 -4.94 18.61
CA LEU A 493 -11.72 -6.13 19.12
C LEU A 493 -11.21 -5.94 20.54
N THR A 494 -11.42 -6.95 21.38
CA THR A 494 -10.83 -7.07 22.72
C THR A 494 -9.42 -7.67 22.66
N ALA A 495 -8.70 -7.68 23.79
CA ALA A 495 -7.46 -8.45 23.89
C ALA A 495 -7.69 -9.97 23.76
N GLU A 496 -8.81 -10.48 24.27
CA GLU A 496 -9.18 -11.91 24.21
C GLU A 496 -9.48 -12.36 22.78
N ASP A 497 -10.18 -11.53 21.98
CA ASP A 497 -10.37 -11.75 20.54
C ASP A 497 -9.03 -11.98 19.80
N LEU A 498 -8.01 -11.20 20.15
CA LEU A 498 -6.69 -11.27 19.52
C LEU A 498 -5.87 -12.45 20.02
N VAL A 499 -6.09 -12.92 21.26
CA VAL A 499 -5.52 -14.20 21.74
C VAL A 499 -6.12 -15.36 20.95
N GLY A 500 -7.46 -15.44 20.85
CA GLY A 500 -8.13 -16.49 20.07
C GLY A 500 -7.77 -16.47 18.57
N TYR A 501 -7.49 -15.30 18.00
CA TYR A 501 -6.96 -15.17 16.63
C TYR A 501 -5.52 -15.69 16.48
N ARG A 502 -4.64 -15.42 17.46
CA ARG A 502 -3.27 -15.95 17.50
C ARG A 502 -3.29 -17.48 17.65
N GLU A 503 -4.06 -18.01 18.60
CA GLU A 503 -4.26 -19.46 18.77
C GLU A 503 -4.79 -20.14 17.50
N LEU A 504 -5.64 -19.46 16.72
CA LEU A 504 -6.17 -19.98 15.45
C LEU A 504 -5.10 -20.02 14.34
N LEU A 505 -4.20 -19.03 14.30
CA LEU A 505 -3.04 -19.03 13.40
C LEU A 505 -2.06 -20.14 13.78
N ASP A 506 -1.75 -20.31 15.07
CA ASP A 506 -0.84 -21.33 15.57
C ASP A 506 -1.40 -22.75 15.32
N GLN A 507 -2.70 -22.98 15.57
CA GLN A 507 -3.40 -24.22 15.18
C GLN A 507 -3.29 -24.52 13.67
N TRP A 508 -3.30 -23.48 12.82
CA TRP A 508 -3.12 -23.65 11.38
C TRP A 508 -1.67 -23.99 11.03
N HIS A 509 -0.69 -23.30 11.63
CA HIS A 509 0.74 -23.57 11.43
C HIS A 509 1.12 -24.98 11.88
N ASP A 510 0.76 -25.37 13.10
CA ASP A 510 1.08 -26.67 13.67
C ASP A 510 0.46 -27.81 12.84
N LEU A 511 -0.79 -27.67 12.39
CA LEU A 511 -1.39 -28.66 11.49
C LEU A 511 -0.69 -28.70 10.13
N TYR A 512 -0.33 -27.55 9.56
CA TYR A 512 0.29 -27.46 8.24
C TYR A 512 1.64 -28.17 8.20
N TRP A 513 2.49 -27.97 9.20
CA TRP A 513 3.82 -28.60 9.25
C TRP A 513 3.76 -30.07 9.68
N ASN A 514 2.90 -30.43 10.64
CA ASN A 514 2.83 -31.82 11.13
C ASN A 514 2.11 -32.77 10.16
N SER A 515 1.12 -32.30 9.38
CA SER A 515 0.38 -33.16 8.42
C SER A 515 1.10 -33.41 7.10
N ALA A 516 2.12 -32.59 6.79
CA ALA A 516 2.90 -32.70 5.55
C ALA A 516 3.78 -33.96 5.49
N GLY A 517 4.27 -34.42 6.65
CA GLY A 517 5.36 -35.40 6.77
C GLY A 517 6.75 -34.74 6.69
N PRO A 518 7.79 -35.37 7.26
CA PRO A 518 9.10 -34.72 7.44
C PRO A 518 9.88 -34.50 6.13
N LEU A 519 9.64 -35.33 5.10
CA LEU A 519 10.32 -35.24 3.80
C LEU A 519 9.68 -34.22 2.86
N ARG A 520 8.47 -33.73 3.16
CA ARG A 520 7.68 -32.93 2.22
C ARG A 520 8.26 -31.54 2.01
N HIS A 521 8.40 -31.13 0.77
CA HIS A 521 8.87 -29.80 0.38
C HIS A 521 7.70 -28.80 0.39
N HIS A 522 7.98 -27.50 0.48
CA HIS A 522 6.94 -26.47 0.69
C HIS A 522 7.14 -25.24 -0.20
N VAL A 523 6.18 -24.98 -1.10
CA VAL A 523 6.05 -23.68 -1.78
C VAL A 523 5.17 -22.76 -0.95
N VAL A 524 5.72 -21.66 -0.44
CA VAL A 524 5.02 -20.75 0.48
C VAL A 524 4.92 -19.34 -0.14
N THR A 525 3.95 -19.18 -1.04
CA THR A 525 3.61 -17.91 -1.71
C THR A 525 2.62 -17.04 -0.91
N ASP A 526 1.83 -17.66 -0.04
CA ASP A 526 0.78 -17.02 0.77
C ASP A 526 1.31 -16.27 2.01
N SER A 527 0.37 -15.67 2.75
CA SER A 527 0.53 -15.12 4.10
C SER A 527 0.59 -16.18 5.22
N VAL A 528 0.00 -17.36 5.01
CA VAL A 528 0.10 -18.52 5.90
C VAL A 528 0.65 -19.75 5.16
N PRO A 529 1.66 -20.47 5.68
CA PRO A 529 2.36 -20.21 6.95
C PRO A 529 3.14 -18.89 6.96
N SER A 530 3.28 -18.30 8.15
CA SER A 530 3.93 -17.00 8.32
C SER A 530 5.45 -17.12 8.10
N LEU A 531 6.12 -15.99 7.82
CA LEU A 531 7.57 -15.98 7.62
C LEU A 531 8.32 -16.55 8.84
N PHE A 532 7.93 -16.17 10.05
CA PHE A 532 8.53 -16.67 11.28
C PHE A 532 8.17 -18.14 11.56
N SER A 533 7.00 -18.61 11.12
CA SER A 533 6.67 -20.04 11.13
C SER A 533 7.65 -20.84 10.24
N CYS A 534 7.97 -20.34 9.03
CA CYS A 534 8.99 -20.92 8.15
C CYS A 534 10.42 -20.82 8.72
N PHE A 535 10.75 -19.77 9.49
CA PHE A 535 12.03 -19.67 10.20
C PHE A 535 12.14 -20.70 11.33
N ASN A 536 11.03 -20.98 12.01
CA ASN A 536 10.99 -21.95 13.09
C ASN A 536 11.20 -23.38 12.55
N GLU A 537 10.63 -23.67 11.38
CA GLU A 537 10.75 -24.97 10.73
C GLU A 537 12.00 -25.20 9.87
N SER A 538 12.81 -24.18 9.59
CA SER A 538 14.11 -24.33 8.94
C SER A 538 15.26 -24.45 9.95
N ASP A 539 16.34 -25.08 9.53
CA ASP A 539 17.59 -25.24 10.28
C ASP A 539 18.73 -24.39 9.69
N VAL A 540 18.60 -24.01 8.41
CA VAL A 540 19.50 -23.12 7.65
C VAL A 540 18.70 -22.27 6.65
N MET A 541 19.14 -21.04 6.41
CA MET A 541 18.62 -20.16 5.35
C MET A 541 19.58 -20.02 4.17
N VAL A 542 19.06 -19.99 2.95
CA VAL A 542 19.74 -19.39 1.79
C VAL A 542 18.89 -18.24 1.26
N SER A 543 19.51 -17.09 0.99
CA SER A 543 18.83 -15.91 0.46
C SER A 543 19.79 -15.08 -0.41
N ASP A 544 19.36 -13.87 -0.74
CA ASP A 544 20.14 -12.82 -1.38
C ASP A 544 20.04 -11.54 -0.53
N ILE A 545 20.29 -10.36 -1.09
CA ILE A 545 20.33 -9.10 -0.34
C ILE A 545 18.92 -8.74 0.14
N SER A 546 18.56 -9.17 1.35
CA SER A 546 17.20 -9.21 1.87
C SER A 546 17.09 -8.75 3.33
N SER A 547 16.01 -8.05 3.69
CA SER A 547 15.66 -7.80 5.10
C SER A 547 15.34 -9.10 5.85
N VAL A 548 14.88 -10.12 5.12
CA VAL A 548 14.56 -11.45 5.66
C VAL A 548 15.79 -12.11 6.31
N VAL A 549 17.00 -11.82 5.84
CA VAL A 549 18.25 -12.32 6.44
C VAL A 549 18.52 -11.65 7.80
N ALA A 550 18.34 -10.32 7.89
CA ALA A 550 18.49 -9.60 9.15
C ALA A 550 17.51 -10.09 10.24
N ASP A 551 16.30 -10.48 9.81
CA ASP A 551 15.29 -11.10 10.68
C ASP A 551 15.68 -12.53 11.10
N PHE A 552 16.27 -13.32 10.19
CA PHE A 552 16.67 -14.71 10.45
C PHE A 552 17.87 -14.84 11.38
N ILE A 553 18.80 -13.87 11.37
CA ILE A 553 19.99 -13.84 12.26
C ILE A 553 19.59 -13.97 13.74
N ALA A 554 18.43 -13.47 14.15
CA ALA A 554 17.94 -13.59 15.53
C ALA A 554 17.65 -15.04 15.99
N SER A 555 17.54 -16.00 15.05
CA SER A 555 17.42 -17.42 15.38
C SER A 555 18.75 -18.08 15.78
N GLY A 556 19.89 -17.44 15.55
CA GLY A 556 21.21 -18.05 15.74
C GLY A 556 21.49 -19.25 14.83
N LYS A 557 20.69 -19.44 13.76
CA LYS A 557 20.86 -20.51 12.76
C LYS A 557 21.80 -20.04 11.62
N PRO A 558 22.59 -20.94 11.02
CA PRO A 558 23.47 -20.60 9.90
C PRO A 558 22.67 -20.14 8.69
N TYR A 559 23.29 -19.27 7.89
CA TYR A 559 22.69 -18.74 6.68
C TYR A 559 23.75 -18.42 5.61
N ALA A 560 23.33 -18.49 4.35
CA ALA A 560 24.12 -18.11 3.19
C ALA A 560 23.43 -17.00 2.38
N ILE A 561 24.22 -16.06 1.89
CA ILE A 561 23.81 -14.99 0.97
C ILE A 561 24.48 -15.25 -0.38
N VAL A 562 23.69 -15.32 -1.45
CA VAL A 562 24.21 -15.39 -2.81
C VAL A 562 24.70 -14.01 -3.24
N ASP A 563 25.99 -13.88 -3.58
CA ASP A 563 26.46 -12.73 -4.35
C ASP A 563 26.03 -12.86 -5.82
N MET A 564 25.46 -11.77 -6.30
CA MET A 564 24.87 -11.60 -7.61
C MET A 564 25.80 -10.97 -8.63
N GLN A 565 26.83 -10.26 -8.16
CA GLN A 565 27.57 -9.28 -8.96
C GLN A 565 29.00 -9.74 -9.27
N GLY A 566 29.59 -10.60 -8.43
CA GLY A 566 30.99 -11.00 -8.50
C GLY A 566 31.90 -9.98 -7.81
N GLU A 567 31.46 -9.45 -6.67
CA GLU A 567 32.27 -8.56 -5.83
C GLU A 567 33.30 -9.40 -5.03
N ASP A 568 34.33 -8.74 -4.51
CA ASP A 568 35.28 -9.34 -3.55
C ASP A 568 34.61 -9.54 -2.18
N ASP A 569 34.94 -10.60 -1.42
CA ASP A 569 34.22 -10.94 -0.17
C ASP A 569 34.38 -9.87 0.93
N ASP A 570 35.54 -9.24 1.07
CA ASP A 570 35.73 -8.13 2.01
C ASP A 570 34.88 -6.91 1.60
N GLU A 571 34.84 -6.57 0.31
CA GLU A 571 34.01 -5.49 -0.22
C GLU A 571 32.50 -5.82 -0.13
N PHE A 572 32.11 -7.07 -0.36
CA PHE A 572 30.74 -7.56 -0.22
C PHE A 572 30.28 -7.46 1.23
N ARG A 573 31.07 -7.94 2.21
CA ARG A 573 30.76 -7.79 3.64
C ARG A 573 30.71 -6.33 4.08
N ARG A 574 31.57 -5.47 3.51
CA ARG A 574 31.58 -4.01 3.79
C ARG A 574 30.39 -3.27 3.18
N LEU A 575 29.85 -3.73 2.06
CA LEU A 575 28.65 -3.18 1.42
C LEU A 575 27.35 -3.74 2.03
N PHE A 576 27.39 -5.01 2.46
CA PHE A 576 26.26 -5.77 2.97
C PHE A 576 26.58 -6.36 4.36
N PRO A 577 26.49 -5.55 5.45
CA PRO A 577 26.77 -6.02 6.81
C PRO A 577 25.99 -7.26 7.27
N SER A 578 24.84 -7.59 6.66
CA SER A 578 24.15 -8.86 6.94
C SER A 578 24.95 -10.09 6.51
N ALA A 579 25.95 -9.98 5.64
CA ALA A 579 26.86 -11.06 5.29
C ALA A 579 27.92 -11.35 6.38
N GLY A 580 28.12 -10.44 7.34
CA GLY A 580 29.27 -10.47 8.26
C GLY A 580 29.44 -11.77 9.05
N ALA A 581 28.33 -12.42 9.44
CA ALA A 581 28.33 -13.72 10.14
C ALA A 581 27.73 -14.86 9.29
N GLY A 582 27.66 -14.67 7.96
CA GLY A 582 27.10 -15.62 7.02
C GLY A 582 28.11 -16.08 5.97
N TYR A 583 27.72 -17.14 5.24
CA TYR A 583 28.44 -17.64 4.08
C TYR A 583 28.08 -16.80 2.86
N VAL A 584 29.07 -16.47 2.02
CA VAL A 584 28.87 -15.71 0.78
C VAL A 584 29.08 -16.63 -0.41
N GLY A 585 28.07 -16.73 -1.26
CA GLY A 585 28.03 -17.68 -2.37
C GLY A 585 28.26 -17.06 -3.73
N ALA A 586 29.26 -17.55 -4.47
CA ALA A 586 29.48 -17.14 -5.85
C ALA A 586 28.33 -17.58 -6.78
N ARG A 587 27.96 -16.70 -7.72
CA ARG A 587 26.98 -16.95 -8.78
C ARG A 587 27.39 -18.12 -9.71
N ALA A 588 26.41 -18.87 -10.20
CA ALA A 588 26.61 -19.91 -11.22
C ALA A 588 27.12 -19.31 -12.55
N GLY A 589 28.21 -19.89 -13.06
CA GLY A 589 28.95 -19.36 -14.21
C GLY A 589 29.79 -18.14 -13.84
N GLY A 590 31.03 -18.40 -13.38
CA GLY A 590 31.95 -17.40 -12.83
C GLY A 590 32.47 -16.38 -13.86
N GLY A 591 31.66 -15.35 -14.15
CA GLY A 591 32.06 -14.18 -14.93
C GLY A 591 31.22 -12.95 -14.57
N PRO A 592 31.85 -11.77 -14.42
CA PRO A 592 31.15 -10.54 -14.04
C PRO A 592 30.08 -10.18 -15.08
N ARG A 593 28.99 -9.56 -14.61
CA ARG A 593 27.89 -9.14 -15.48
C ARG A 593 28.39 -7.98 -16.38
N ALA A 594 28.67 -8.25 -17.65
CA ALA A 594 29.15 -7.23 -18.59
C ALA A 594 28.14 -6.06 -18.68
N GLY A 595 28.52 -4.90 -18.11
CA GLY A 595 27.67 -3.71 -17.99
C GLY A 595 27.13 -3.40 -16.58
N GLY A 596 27.30 -4.30 -15.60
CA GLY A 596 27.06 -3.99 -14.19
C GLY A 596 28.10 -2.98 -13.67
N ARG A 597 27.64 -1.93 -12.97
CA ARG A 597 28.52 -1.05 -12.19
C ARG A 597 28.49 -1.49 -10.73
N PRO A 598 29.64 -1.65 -10.05
CA PRO A 598 29.68 -2.05 -8.64
C PRO A 598 29.02 -1.00 -7.74
N TYR A 599 28.50 -1.47 -6.61
CA TYR A 599 27.75 -0.63 -5.66
C TYR A 599 28.66 0.43 -5.01
N GLY A 600 28.57 1.67 -5.50
CA GLY A 600 29.05 2.85 -4.75
C GLY A 600 30.13 3.72 -5.39
N ARG A 601 30.66 3.42 -6.59
CA ARG A 601 31.54 4.36 -7.32
C ARG A 601 30.77 5.55 -7.93
N ALA A 602 30.30 6.43 -7.06
CA ALA A 602 29.79 7.75 -7.39
C ALA A 602 30.95 8.67 -7.83
N THR A 603 31.42 8.50 -9.06
CA THR A 603 32.35 9.44 -9.71
C THR A 603 31.74 10.84 -9.71
N GLY A 604 32.43 11.81 -9.11
CA GLY A 604 31.91 13.17 -8.89
C GLY A 604 31.56 13.90 -10.18
N GLY A 605 30.29 13.82 -10.59
CA GLY A 605 29.71 14.54 -11.71
C GLY A 605 28.28 14.92 -11.40
N ALA A 606 27.96 16.22 -11.40
CA ALA A 606 26.64 16.73 -11.07
C ALA A 606 25.66 16.52 -12.24
N GLN A 607 25.13 15.30 -12.37
CA GLN A 607 23.99 15.02 -13.24
C GLN A 607 22.69 15.07 -12.39
N ALA A 608 21.78 15.96 -12.78
CA ALA A 608 20.51 16.11 -12.07
C ALA A 608 19.64 14.87 -12.25
N LEU A 609 19.20 14.26 -11.14
CA LEU A 609 18.21 13.18 -11.16
C LEU A 609 16.90 13.71 -11.77
N PRO A 610 16.37 13.13 -12.86
CA PRO A 610 15.10 13.55 -13.43
C PRO A 610 13.96 13.10 -12.50
N ALA A 611 13.40 14.04 -11.76
CA ALA A 611 12.22 13.82 -10.93
C ALA A 611 11.01 13.44 -11.81
N ARG A 612 10.79 12.14 -12.04
CA ARG A 612 9.56 11.63 -12.67
C ARG A 612 8.39 11.70 -11.68
N ALA A 613 7.90 12.92 -11.50
CA ALA A 613 6.54 13.15 -11.04
C ALA A 613 5.55 12.39 -11.93
N GLY A 614 4.52 11.80 -11.33
CA GLY A 614 3.42 11.22 -12.09
C GLY A 614 2.53 12.32 -12.66
N GLN A 615 2.42 12.39 -13.99
CA GLN A 615 1.37 13.16 -14.65
C GLN A 615 0.58 12.26 -15.61
N SER A 616 -0.70 12.07 -15.30
CA SER A 616 -1.72 11.78 -16.30
C SER A 616 -2.03 13.06 -17.05
N GLY A 617 -1.96 13.04 -18.38
CA GLY A 617 -2.04 14.26 -19.19
C GLY A 617 -3.40 14.95 -19.19
N LEU A 618 -3.34 16.28 -19.32
CA LEU A 618 -4.33 17.13 -19.99
C LEU A 618 -3.63 17.74 -21.23
N PRO A 619 -4.38 18.12 -22.28
CA PRO A 619 -3.82 18.31 -23.62
C PRO A 619 -2.99 19.59 -23.81
N ASP A 620 -2.06 19.54 -24.76
CA ASP A 620 -1.17 20.63 -25.16
C ASP A 620 -1.90 21.87 -25.72
N GLN A 621 -1.33 23.06 -25.46
CA GLN A 621 -1.03 24.01 -26.54
C GLN A 621 0.31 24.76 -26.35
N VAL A 622 1.25 24.44 -27.24
CA VAL A 622 2.09 25.40 -28.03
C VAL A 622 3.06 26.37 -27.31
N GLN A 623 4.34 25.96 -27.33
CA GLN A 623 5.56 26.74 -27.67
C GLN A 623 6.04 27.96 -26.84
N ARG A 624 7.12 27.68 -26.07
CA ARG A 624 8.39 28.44 -25.87
C ARG A 624 8.53 29.88 -26.40
N GLY A 625 9.14 30.74 -25.56
CA GLY A 625 9.96 31.89 -26.01
C GLY A 625 10.77 32.57 -24.90
N GLY A 626 12.05 32.87 -25.16
CA GLY A 626 12.85 33.89 -24.44
C GLY A 626 13.61 33.48 -23.16
N GLU A 627 14.93 33.64 -23.16
CA GLU A 627 15.79 33.72 -21.96
C GLU A 627 16.52 35.09 -21.90
N ARG A 628 17.15 35.36 -20.74
CA ARG A 628 18.23 36.37 -20.49
C ARG A 628 17.76 37.80 -20.11
N PRO A 629 18.66 38.71 -19.64
CA PRO A 629 19.10 38.67 -18.24
C PRO A 629 19.24 40.07 -17.56
N VAL A 630 19.35 40.15 -16.23
CA VAL A 630 19.82 41.36 -15.51
C VAL A 630 20.83 40.97 -14.40
N ARG A 631 21.82 41.85 -14.15
CA ARG A 631 22.89 41.67 -13.17
C ARG A 631 22.80 42.64 -11.98
N ALA A 632 22.95 42.08 -10.77
CA ALA A 632 23.82 42.54 -9.67
C ALA A 632 23.62 43.90 -8.95
N CYS A 633 24.15 43.90 -7.70
CA CYS A 633 24.50 45.05 -6.84
C CYS A 633 23.35 45.87 -6.19
N ALA A 634 23.50 46.44 -4.98
CA ALA A 634 24.45 46.17 -3.87
C ALA A 634 24.00 46.92 -2.57
N ALA A 635 24.53 46.49 -1.41
CA ALA A 635 24.44 47.14 -0.08
C ALA A 635 23.04 47.25 0.57
N GLY A 636 22.89 47.37 1.90
CA GLY A 636 23.92 47.37 2.95
C GLY A 636 23.36 47.09 4.38
N LEU A 637 24.27 46.78 5.30
CA LEU A 637 24.08 46.65 6.76
C LEU A 637 24.11 48.05 7.44
N PRO A 638 23.69 48.28 8.72
CA PRO A 638 24.00 47.42 9.88
C PRO A 638 23.02 47.37 11.10
N ALA A 639 23.44 46.60 12.12
CA ALA A 639 23.10 46.63 13.55
C ALA A 639 21.62 46.46 13.99
N ARG A 640 21.24 45.40 14.73
CA ARG A 640 21.53 45.08 16.15
C ARG A 640 21.14 46.16 17.16
N ASN A 641 20.18 45.83 18.03
CA ASN A 641 20.44 45.87 19.48
C ASN A 641 19.56 44.83 20.22
N ASP A 642 20.01 44.36 21.38
CA ASP A 642 19.32 43.36 22.22
C ASP A 642 18.31 44.01 23.19
N ARG A 643 17.28 43.26 23.60
CA ARG A 643 16.91 43.08 25.03
C ARG A 643 15.90 41.97 25.27
N ARG A 644 15.99 41.37 26.46
CA ARG A 644 15.04 40.37 27.00
C ARG A 644 13.89 41.07 27.71
N SER A 645 12.75 40.40 27.84
CA SER A 645 11.67 40.76 28.77
C SER A 645 10.98 39.51 29.31
N ASP A 646 10.76 39.50 30.62
CA ASP A 646 10.05 38.48 31.42
C ASP A 646 9.35 39.25 32.58
N PRO A 647 8.20 38.82 33.16
CA PRO A 647 7.08 39.74 33.30
C PRO A 647 6.64 40.05 34.76
N ARG A 648 5.77 41.06 34.91
CA ARG A 648 4.80 41.20 36.02
C ARG A 648 3.56 42.03 35.63
N ARG A 649 2.45 41.71 36.31
CA ARG A 649 1.06 42.27 36.29
C ARG A 649 0.98 43.74 36.79
N PRO A 650 -0.21 44.41 36.87
CA PRO A 650 -1.59 44.07 36.42
C PRO A 650 -2.31 45.17 35.59
N VAL A 651 -3.60 44.95 35.29
CA VAL A 651 -4.59 45.92 34.73
C VAL A 651 -5.14 46.86 35.84
N PRO A 652 -5.70 48.04 35.51
CA PRO A 652 -7.16 48.17 35.43
C PRO A 652 -7.69 49.04 34.24
N GLY A 653 -8.98 48.93 33.93
CA GLY A 653 -9.73 49.85 33.06
C GLY A 653 -10.51 50.91 33.88
N PRO A 654 -11.64 51.47 33.41
CA PRO A 654 -12.37 51.25 32.14
C PRO A 654 -12.69 52.57 31.37
N GLY A 655 -13.45 52.49 30.27
CA GLY A 655 -14.05 53.66 29.58
C GLY A 655 -15.00 53.24 28.45
N ALA A 656 -16.14 53.93 28.28
CA ALA A 656 -17.20 53.52 27.34
C ALA A 656 -17.99 54.70 26.71
N ALA A 657 -18.26 54.59 25.41
CA ALA A 657 -19.31 55.25 24.60
C ALA A 657 -19.37 54.49 23.24
N VAL A 658 -20.48 54.10 22.59
CA VAL A 658 -21.87 54.62 22.42
C VAL A 658 -22.02 55.59 21.23
N GLY A 659 -23.01 55.34 20.35
CA GLY A 659 -23.27 56.04 19.07
C GLY A 659 -22.74 55.24 17.86
N ASP A 660 -23.48 54.46 17.07
CA ASP A 660 -24.91 54.36 16.66
C ASP A 660 -25.27 55.10 15.36
N HIS A 661 -26.16 54.47 14.56
CA HIS A 661 -26.72 54.85 13.25
C HIS A 661 -25.72 54.88 12.06
N GLY A 662 -26.12 54.62 10.80
CA GLY A 662 -27.41 54.13 10.29
C GLY A 662 -27.51 54.06 8.75
N HIS A 663 -28.42 53.21 8.24
CA HIS A 663 -28.94 53.13 6.86
C HIS A 663 -28.10 52.54 5.68
N ARG A 664 -28.85 52.21 4.62
CA ARG A 664 -28.55 51.47 3.36
C ARG A 664 -29.19 52.27 2.16
N PRO A 665 -29.50 51.71 0.96
CA PRO A 665 -28.63 51.26 -0.14
C PRO A 665 -29.04 51.79 -1.57
N SER A 666 -28.15 51.68 -2.57
CA SER A 666 -28.47 51.72 -4.03
C SER A 666 -27.22 51.31 -4.86
N THR A 667 -27.15 50.30 -5.75
CA THR A 667 -27.88 49.87 -6.99
C THR A 667 -27.42 50.51 -8.32
N GLY A 668 -27.07 49.68 -9.33
CA GLY A 668 -26.70 50.04 -10.73
C GLY A 668 -25.35 49.43 -11.16
N VAL A 669 -25.10 48.63 -12.23
CA VAL A 669 -25.80 48.07 -13.43
C VAL A 669 -25.39 48.68 -14.81
N ARG A 670 -24.46 47.99 -15.53
CA ARG A 670 -24.11 48.07 -16.99
C ARG A 670 -23.57 49.46 -17.47
N THR A 671 -22.83 49.69 -18.56
CA THR A 671 -22.73 49.06 -19.91
C THR A 671 -21.27 49.01 -20.47
N SER A 672 -21.06 49.22 -21.79
CA SER A 672 -20.50 48.21 -22.70
C SER A 672 -19.85 48.72 -24.03
N LYS A 673 -19.21 47.80 -24.80
CA LYS A 673 -18.67 47.91 -26.20
C LYS A 673 -17.21 48.41 -26.39
N GLY A 674 -16.58 47.98 -27.51
CA GLY A 674 -15.25 48.39 -28.04
C GLY A 674 -15.38 49.38 -29.22
N PRO A 675 -14.67 49.27 -30.38
CA PRO A 675 -13.82 48.17 -30.90
C PRO A 675 -12.56 48.60 -31.77
N CYS A 676 -11.96 47.65 -32.55
CA CYS A 676 -11.18 47.85 -33.81
C CYS A 676 -9.74 48.48 -33.76
N VAL A 677 -8.80 48.36 -34.74
CA VAL A 677 -8.55 47.43 -35.90
C VAL A 677 -7.04 47.48 -36.33
N ARG A 678 -6.60 46.57 -37.22
CA ARG A 678 -5.24 46.39 -37.84
C ARG A 678 -4.60 47.62 -38.54
N THR A 679 -3.26 47.62 -38.63
CA THR A 679 -2.45 48.06 -39.81
C THR A 679 -1.10 47.30 -39.91
N GLY A 680 -0.31 47.52 -40.98
CA GLY A 680 0.82 46.69 -41.44
C GLY A 680 2.27 47.25 -41.26
N PRO A 681 3.27 46.74 -42.02
CA PRO A 681 4.69 46.72 -41.59
C PRO A 681 5.74 47.46 -42.47
N SER A 682 6.96 47.57 -41.94
CA SER A 682 8.26 47.83 -42.61
C SER A 682 9.39 47.18 -41.77
N THR A 683 10.47 46.51 -42.20
CA THR A 683 11.39 46.52 -43.37
C THR A 683 12.59 47.49 -43.27
N PHE A 684 13.79 46.94 -42.99
CA PHE A 684 15.15 47.28 -43.49
C PHE A 684 16.15 46.25 -42.86
N SER A 685 17.01 45.49 -43.56
CA SER A 685 18.33 45.81 -44.20
C SER A 685 19.29 46.65 -43.33
N GLY A 686 20.59 46.34 -43.19
CA GLY A 686 21.49 45.52 -44.02
C GLY A 686 22.80 45.04 -43.30
N PRO A 687 23.92 44.75 -44.01
CA PRO A 687 24.76 43.57 -43.65
C PRO A 687 26.31 43.73 -43.63
N ASP A 688 26.98 42.59 -43.37
CA ASP A 688 28.13 42.01 -44.12
C ASP A 688 29.58 42.00 -43.53
N ARG A 689 30.33 40.93 -43.89
CA ARG A 689 31.82 40.74 -43.91
C ARG A 689 32.68 40.86 -42.62
N THR A 690 33.94 40.35 -42.51
CA THR A 690 34.64 39.07 -42.89
C THR A 690 36.09 39.09 -42.30
N GLY A 691 36.70 37.93 -41.94
CA GLY A 691 38.16 37.70 -42.17
C GLY A 691 39.13 37.30 -41.02
N ARG A 692 39.80 36.14 -41.21
CA ARG A 692 41.23 35.76 -40.95
C ARG A 692 41.98 36.15 -39.63
N ASP A 693 42.21 35.15 -38.76
CA ASP A 693 43.48 34.38 -38.48
C ASP A 693 44.88 34.97 -38.92
N PRO A 694 46.09 34.62 -38.36
CA PRO A 694 46.51 33.80 -37.17
C PRO A 694 47.69 34.36 -36.27
N ARG A 695 48.17 33.53 -35.31
CA ARG A 695 49.54 33.45 -34.65
C ARG A 695 49.82 34.17 -33.30
N GLY A 696 50.80 33.64 -32.50
CA GLY A 696 51.22 34.06 -31.13
C GLY A 696 52.56 34.84 -31.08
N PRO A 697 53.49 34.74 -30.06
CA PRO A 697 53.56 33.83 -28.88
C PRO A 697 54.16 34.38 -27.52
N ARG A 698 54.18 33.51 -26.47
CA ARG A 698 55.09 33.32 -25.27
C ARG A 698 55.92 34.47 -24.57
N ARG A 699 55.84 34.46 -23.20
CA ARG A 699 56.81 34.92 -22.12
C ARG A 699 56.91 36.47 -21.93
N THR A 700 57.43 37.10 -20.84
CA THR A 700 58.50 36.77 -19.85
C THR A 700 58.45 37.64 -18.53
N VAL A 701 58.51 37.03 -17.32
CA VAL A 701 59.48 37.24 -16.18
C VAL A 701 59.55 38.50 -15.22
N SER A 702 59.46 38.24 -13.89
CA SER A 702 60.15 38.90 -12.71
C SER A 702 59.69 40.30 -12.17
N LEU A 703 60.05 40.85 -10.96
CA LEU A 703 60.67 40.38 -9.67
C LEU A 703 60.61 41.46 -8.53
N LEU A 704 60.87 41.06 -7.25
CA LEU A 704 61.33 41.89 -6.07
C LEU A 704 60.32 42.93 -5.48
N ARG A 705 60.35 43.48 -4.23
CA ARG A 705 61.14 43.46 -2.93
C ARG A 705 60.15 44.00 -1.82
N ARG A 706 60.35 44.32 -0.52
CA ARG A 706 61.33 44.36 0.64
C ARG A 706 60.46 44.63 1.94
N PHE A 707 60.82 44.60 3.23
CA PHE A 707 61.84 43.93 4.09
C PHE A 707 61.58 44.20 5.62
N HIS A 708 61.79 43.20 6.51
CA HIS A 708 62.25 43.32 7.95
C HIS A 708 61.33 43.94 9.04
N ARG A 709 61.44 43.68 10.37
CA ARG A 709 61.97 42.61 11.33
C ARG A 709 61.40 42.99 12.75
N ARG A 710 61.75 42.62 14.01
CA ARG A 710 62.79 41.91 14.86
C ARG A 710 62.14 41.77 16.32
N ARG A 711 62.64 41.28 17.50
CA ARG A 711 63.88 40.65 18.08
C ARG A 711 63.65 40.09 19.56
N ARG A 712 63.69 38.76 19.82
CA ARG A 712 63.97 38.05 21.14
C ARG A 712 62.89 38.05 22.26
N ARG A 713 62.91 37.18 23.30
CA ARG A 713 63.75 35.99 23.72
C ARG A 713 63.08 34.65 23.26
N ALA A 714 63.19 33.40 23.78
CA ALA A 714 63.93 32.69 24.87
C ALA A 714 64.16 31.17 24.50
N PRO A 715 64.91 30.32 25.26
CA PRO A 715 65.23 28.92 24.88
C PRO A 715 64.81 27.84 25.95
N PRO A 716 65.33 26.57 26.01
CA PRO A 716 64.62 25.35 25.54
C PRO A 716 64.59 24.18 26.56
N PRO A 717 64.16 22.96 26.15
CA PRO A 717 64.98 21.77 26.47
C PRO A 717 65.14 20.75 25.31
N LEU A 718 65.90 19.68 25.55
CA LEU A 718 66.32 18.65 24.58
C LEU A 718 65.81 17.22 24.91
N ARG A 719 65.73 16.39 23.86
CA ARG A 719 65.63 14.90 23.80
C ARG A 719 65.60 14.09 25.12
N ARG A 720 64.69 13.09 25.18
CA ARG A 720 64.99 11.72 25.67
C ARG A 720 63.97 10.67 25.17
N GLY A 721 64.48 9.48 24.85
CA GLY A 721 63.78 8.17 24.92
C GLY A 721 62.59 7.89 23.99
N SER A 722 62.72 6.86 23.14
CA SER A 722 61.56 6.08 22.66
C SER A 722 61.27 4.95 23.66
N PRO A 723 60.03 4.80 24.16
CA PRO A 723 59.52 3.54 24.70
C PRO A 723 58.70 2.78 23.65
N ASN A 724 58.60 1.46 23.83
CA ASN A 724 58.02 0.51 22.87
C ASN A 724 56.63 0.89 22.36
N ARG A 725 56.40 0.71 21.05
CA ARG A 725 55.06 0.40 20.55
C ARG A 725 54.66 -0.96 21.12
N LEU A 726 53.82 -0.97 22.15
CA LEU A 726 52.97 -2.13 22.39
C LEU A 726 52.11 -2.35 21.12
N PRO A 727 51.96 -3.57 20.62
CA PRO A 727 50.99 -3.82 19.56
C PRO A 727 49.59 -3.48 20.12
N SER A 728 48.86 -2.63 19.41
CA SER A 728 47.41 -2.53 19.60
C SER A 728 46.83 -3.93 19.42
N PRO A 729 46.01 -4.45 20.34
CA PRO A 729 45.42 -5.76 20.17
C PRO A 729 44.56 -5.75 18.91
N THR A 730 44.99 -6.47 17.89
CA THR A 730 44.14 -6.84 16.76
C THR A 730 42.90 -7.52 17.34
N PRO A 731 41.67 -7.13 16.99
CA PRO A 731 40.51 -7.92 17.33
C PRO A 731 40.73 -9.33 16.75
N PRO A 732 40.36 -10.41 17.47
CA PRO A 732 40.59 -11.77 17.00
C PRO A 732 39.87 -11.94 15.66
N SER A 733 40.65 -12.18 14.61
CA SER A 733 40.14 -12.41 13.25
C SER A 733 39.47 -13.77 13.19
N LEU A 734 38.19 -13.81 13.58
CA LEU A 734 37.28 -14.94 13.47
C LEU A 734 36.96 -15.21 11.99
N TYR A 735 37.96 -15.73 11.28
CA TYR A 735 37.80 -16.31 9.95
C TYR A 735 36.94 -17.57 10.06
N VAL A 736 35.63 -17.41 9.89
CA VAL A 736 34.77 -18.51 9.45
C VAL A 736 35.39 -19.08 8.18
N ARG A 737 35.60 -20.40 8.12
CA ARG A 737 36.24 -21.03 6.95
C ARG A 737 35.37 -20.79 5.72
N PHE A 738 35.97 -20.19 4.70
CA PHE A 738 35.35 -20.01 3.38
C PHE A 738 34.84 -21.36 2.86
N MET A 739 33.57 -21.40 2.48
CA MET A 739 33.00 -22.50 1.73
C MET A 739 32.18 -21.92 0.58
N ASP A 740 32.53 -22.30 -0.65
CA ASP A 740 31.84 -21.84 -1.84
C ASP A 740 30.44 -22.47 -1.90
N VAL A 741 29.42 -21.73 -2.35
CA VAL A 741 28.09 -22.31 -2.58
C VAL A 741 28.11 -23.35 -3.72
N ARG A 742 29.13 -23.30 -4.60
CA ARG A 742 29.46 -24.38 -5.55
C ARG A 742 29.91 -25.68 -4.86
N ASP A 743 30.37 -25.62 -3.61
CA ASP A 743 30.75 -26.79 -2.79
C ASP A 743 29.61 -27.27 -1.87
N LEU A 744 28.66 -26.41 -1.47
CA LEU A 744 27.37 -26.89 -0.93
C LEU A 744 26.70 -27.85 -1.93
N GLY A 745 26.87 -27.58 -3.23
CA GLY A 745 26.37 -28.42 -4.31
C GLY A 745 27.11 -29.76 -4.53
N LYS A 746 28.06 -30.16 -3.68
CA LYS A 746 28.87 -31.39 -3.84
C LYS A 746 28.74 -32.40 -2.69
N VAL A 747 27.99 -32.07 -1.64
CA VAL A 747 27.86 -32.88 -0.43
C VAL A 747 26.40 -33.09 -0.08
N GLY A 748 26.08 -34.18 0.64
CA GLY A 748 24.71 -34.54 0.99
C GLY A 748 24.03 -33.50 1.89
N GLY A 749 22.71 -33.52 1.96
CA GLY A 749 21.90 -32.66 2.83
C GLY A 749 22.36 -32.58 4.28
N GLU A 750 22.69 -33.73 4.87
CA GLU A 750 23.22 -33.78 6.23
C GLU A 750 24.63 -33.18 6.32
N GLU A 751 25.48 -33.34 5.31
CA GLU A 751 26.83 -32.79 5.30
C GLU A 751 26.89 -31.29 4.92
N ILE A 752 25.96 -30.78 4.11
CA ILE A 752 25.67 -29.33 4.02
C ILE A 752 25.39 -28.79 5.42
N THR A 753 24.50 -29.47 6.13
CA THR A 753 23.99 -29.04 7.44
C THR A 753 25.08 -29.13 8.50
N ASN A 754 25.81 -30.25 8.53
CA ASN A 754 26.90 -30.49 9.48
C ASN A 754 28.11 -29.61 9.18
N ARG A 755 28.53 -29.36 7.92
CA ARG A 755 29.62 -28.41 7.64
C ARG A 755 29.27 -26.96 7.98
N LEU A 756 27.99 -26.57 7.85
CA LEU A 756 27.47 -25.28 8.31
C LEU A 756 27.32 -25.20 9.85
N PHE A 757 27.31 -26.34 10.56
CA PHE A 757 27.27 -26.39 12.03
C PHE A 757 28.62 -26.69 12.71
N GLU A 758 29.54 -27.43 12.08
CA GLU A 758 30.90 -27.69 12.59
C GLU A 758 31.75 -26.42 12.62
N ALA A 759 31.47 -25.48 11.72
CA ALA A 759 32.04 -24.13 11.75
C ALA A 759 31.28 -23.14 12.66
N TYR A 760 30.16 -23.57 13.27
CA TYR A 760 29.38 -22.80 14.24
C TYR A 760 29.62 -23.35 15.65
N ASP A 761 30.66 -22.84 16.32
CA ASP A 761 30.94 -23.21 17.71
C ASP A 761 29.93 -22.55 18.68
N PRO A 762 29.05 -23.32 19.35
CA PRO A 762 28.09 -22.77 20.31
C PRO A 762 28.75 -22.27 21.62
N SER A 763 30.05 -22.50 21.81
CA SER A 763 30.84 -21.93 22.90
C SER A 763 31.20 -20.46 22.67
N LEU A 764 31.16 -19.98 21.41
CA LEU A 764 31.31 -18.56 21.03
C LEU A 764 30.06 -17.74 21.40
N ARG A 765 29.73 -17.70 22.69
CA ARG A 765 28.74 -16.77 23.22
C ARG A 765 29.15 -15.34 22.91
N VAL A 766 28.23 -14.56 22.36
CA VAL A 766 28.29 -13.10 22.43
C VAL A 766 28.50 -12.71 23.89
N VAL A 767 29.53 -11.89 24.16
CA VAL A 767 29.88 -11.44 25.50
C VAL A 767 28.64 -10.85 26.18
N GLU A 768 28.24 -11.40 27.33
CA GLU A 768 27.10 -10.87 28.10
C GLU A 768 27.37 -9.38 28.40
N SER A 769 26.55 -8.49 27.85
CA SER A 769 26.55 -7.08 28.20
C SER A 769 26.05 -6.94 29.64
N SER A 770 27.02 -6.93 30.57
CA SER A 770 26.91 -6.69 32.02
C SER A 770 25.49 -6.46 32.53
N ARG A 771 24.90 -7.46 33.20
CA ARG A 771 23.56 -7.37 33.82
C ARG A 771 23.45 -6.09 34.67
N MET A 772 22.79 -5.07 34.14
CA MET A 772 22.55 -3.83 34.87
C MET A 772 21.56 -4.15 36.00
N SER A 773 22.02 -4.14 37.23
CA SER A 773 21.29 -4.71 38.36
C SER A 773 20.09 -3.86 38.74
N VAL A 774 18.90 -4.28 38.30
CA VAL A 774 17.63 -3.72 38.76
C VAL A 774 17.47 -4.05 40.25
N ARG A 775 17.84 -3.10 41.11
CA ARG A 775 17.61 -3.16 42.56
C ARG A 775 16.11 -3.00 42.85
N THR A 776 15.34 -4.07 42.73
CA THR A 776 14.02 -4.17 43.35
C THR A 776 14.18 -4.19 44.86
N SER A 777 13.62 -3.19 45.55
CA SER A 777 13.63 -3.12 47.02
C SER A 777 12.44 -3.89 47.58
N PRO A 778 12.64 -4.94 48.40
CA PRO A 778 11.53 -5.68 49.00
C PRO A 778 10.95 -4.92 50.19
N ARG A 779 9.84 -4.23 49.96
CA ARG A 779 8.75 -4.04 50.93
C ARG A 779 7.46 -4.50 50.23
N GLY A 780 6.63 -5.38 50.76
CA GLY A 780 6.64 -5.97 52.10
C GLY A 780 5.24 -5.91 52.67
N HIS A 781 4.42 -6.93 52.38
CA HIS A 781 3.15 -7.17 53.06
C HIS A 781 2.79 -8.65 52.99
N ASP A 782 2.33 -9.18 54.11
CA ASP A 782 2.19 -10.62 54.32
C ASP A 782 0.84 -11.21 53.92
N SER A 783 0.92 -12.47 53.47
CA SER A 783 -0.05 -13.54 53.70
C SER A 783 -1.49 -13.43 53.17
N LEU A 784 -1.88 -14.49 52.43
CA LEU A 784 -2.92 -15.40 52.92
C LEU A 784 -2.71 -16.81 52.33
N LYS A 785 -3.22 -17.85 53.01
CA LYS A 785 -2.79 -19.24 52.79
C LYS A 785 -3.78 -20.05 51.93
N ALA A 786 -3.22 -20.70 50.90
CA ALA A 786 -3.49 -22.05 50.39
C ALA A 786 -4.89 -22.71 50.53
N ARG A 787 -5.33 -23.34 49.44
CA ARG A 787 -5.92 -24.70 49.46
C ARG A 787 -5.70 -25.44 48.13
N ARG A 788 -5.69 -26.78 48.17
CA ARG A 788 -5.39 -27.69 47.03
C ARG A 788 -6.65 -28.45 46.57
N HIS A 789 -6.57 -28.98 45.34
CA HIS A 789 -7.18 -30.25 44.86
C HIS A 789 -8.72 -30.42 44.84
N ARG A 790 -9.33 -30.46 43.62
CA ARG A 790 -9.87 -31.68 42.95
C ARG A 790 -10.88 -31.37 41.81
N LYS A 791 -10.67 -32.04 40.66
CA LYS A 791 -11.70 -32.56 39.74
C LYS A 791 -11.92 -34.07 40.09
N PRO A 792 -12.86 -34.84 39.51
CA PRO A 792 -13.76 -34.56 38.37
C PRO A 792 -15.27 -34.84 38.61
N GLY A 793 -16.12 -34.57 37.61
CA GLY A 793 -17.53 -34.99 37.57
C GLY A 793 -18.25 -34.77 36.22
N LYS A 794 -18.83 -35.83 35.67
CA LYS A 794 -19.92 -35.96 34.68
C LYS A 794 -20.90 -37.00 35.29
N PRO A 795 -22.13 -37.30 34.77
CA PRO A 795 -22.83 -36.88 33.54
C PRO A 795 -24.20 -36.21 33.95
N PRO A 796 -25.41 -36.34 33.31
CA PRO A 796 -25.87 -37.08 32.12
C PRO A 796 -26.65 -36.29 31.05
N MET A 797 -27.05 -37.02 30.01
CA MET A 797 -27.79 -36.58 28.82
C MET A 797 -29.30 -36.41 29.08
N LYS A 798 -29.97 -35.63 28.22
CA LYS A 798 -31.32 -35.94 27.73
C LYS A 798 -31.40 -35.78 26.21
N SER A 799 -32.39 -36.43 25.60
CA SER A 799 -32.47 -36.71 24.17
C SER A 799 -33.45 -35.80 23.42
N GLY A 800 -33.22 -35.66 22.11
CA GLY A 800 -34.15 -35.04 21.17
C GLY A 800 -33.83 -35.49 19.74
N ARG A 801 -34.52 -36.52 19.25
CA ARG A 801 -34.46 -36.92 17.83
C ARG A 801 -35.45 -36.07 17.03
N LEU A 802 -35.04 -35.66 15.83
CA LEU A 802 -35.92 -35.72 14.66
C LEU A 802 -35.13 -36.39 13.53
N LEU A 803 -35.79 -37.26 12.78
CA LEU A 803 -35.18 -38.08 11.72
C LEU A 803 -35.95 -37.83 10.42
N LEU A 804 -35.25 -37.67 9.30
CA LEU A 804 -35.84 -37.75 7.96
C LEU A 804 -34.78 -38.24 6.95
N ASP A 805 -34.72 -39.57 6.83
CA ASP A 805 -34.21 -40.33 5.68
C ASP A 805 -35.13 -40.09 4.44
N LEU A 806 -34.79 -40.40 3.19
CA LEU A 806 -33.61 -41.01 2.54
C LEU A 806 -33.61 -40.58 1.05
N GLY A 807 -32.51 -40.74 0.28
CA GLY A 807 -32.54 -40.39 -1.15
C GLY A 807 -31.26 -40.53 -2.00
N ASP A 808 -30.60 -41.69 -1.98
CA ASP A 808 -29.45 -41.96 -2.88
C ASP A 808 -29.87 -42.16 -4.35
N ARG A 809 -29.16 -41.49 -5.29
CA ARG A 809 -29.09 -41.83 -6.73
C ARG A 809 -27.74 -41.51 -7.38
N SER A 810 -26.70 -42.23 -6.98
CA SER A 810 -25.77 -42.94 -7.90
C SER A 810 -25.54 -42.42 -9.35
N ARG A 811 -24.50 -41.57 -9.50
CA ARG A 811 -23.49 -41.53 -10.60
C ARG A 811 -23.89 -41.02 -12.03
N PRO A 812 -22.90 -40.70 -12.92
CA PRO A 812 -23.05 -39.63 -13.92
C PRO A 812 -22.74 -40.00 -15.40
N PRO A 813 -22.92 -39.07 -16.36
CA PRO A 813 -22.19 -39.02 -17.63
C PRO A 813 -20.94 -38.10 -17.57
N ARG A 814 -20.05 -38.22 -18.56
CA ARG A 814 -18.75 -37.51 -18.67
C ARG A 814 -18.76 -36.46 -19.82
N LEU A 815 -17.66 -35.67 -19.87
CA LEU A 815 -17.11 -34.94 -21.03
C LEU A 815 -17.85 -33.68 -21.51
N PHE A 816 -17.13 -32.55 -21.57
CA PHE A 816 -16.55 -32.08 -22.85
C PHE A 816 -15.30 -31.20 -22.60
N ARG A 817 -14.59 -30.82 -23.68
CA ARG A 817 -13.24 -30.21 -23.66
C ARG A 817 -13.23 -28.67 -23.57
N LEU A 818 -12.06 -28.17 -23.12
CA LEU A 818 -11.35 -26.90 -23.41
C LEU A 818 -11.91 -26.00 -24.54
N PRO A 819 -11.77 -24.67 -24.41
CA PRO A 819 -10.50 -24.01 -24.78
C PRO A 819 -9.75 -23.33 -23.62
#